data_AF-A0A948EAD4-F1
#
_entry.id   AF-A0A948EAD4-F1
#
_cell.length_a   1.000
_cell.length_b   1.000
_cell.length_c   1.000
_cell.angle_alpha   90.00
_cell.angle_beta   90.00
_cell.angle_gamma   90.00
#
_symmetry.space_group_name_H-M   'P 1'
#
loop_
_entity.id
_entity.type
_entity.pdbx_description
1 polymer ?
#
loop_
_entity_poly.entity_id
_entity_poly.type
_entity_poly.pdbx_seq_one_letter_code
_entity_poly.pdbx_strand_id
1 'polypeptide(L)'
;TAPTARAFSTELALRFTSVNNWIREDIYDVRTHITSGVPVPESLKERMKRRGSRELAELCGQLELNETLTTVQKERLVSWRNISQGSAGAVAPSPVKAWAFRGGAAVDLSQGARSELKDFGVIVTGAGPNSIAEAVVRRLLGAGATVVMGVSSMSDDRAIGAADLYREWAAPGARMIVVPFAQGVYETTADFLRFGLESCADKMYLAMLPFAAVGRNGMSQDLDEAHELALRVNLVGVTQLVGQAALLLQSQKVNRRIHVVLPLSPNLGNMGGDGVYGETKAALEVLLNKWYSEPALEHNTLLSGARIGWVRGTGLMGGQDLLAPMIEKELGIRTFSVEEMASQILTLLPREAADASASPLMTDLTGGITGYPDWGERVRDLRQKVAEQVISPPGKGPGSSRGNPGVLPLSPPGYRPASPGTLFSPLSGQSLQNAIVVVGFGEVGPYGDESGRWDVELTGAYGHETALHLAIETGRITLNTADGNFKDSKSGEILTETEVVTRFGDLLLKGSGIRLRPSEGYNRDRYPSVQQVTLDRPVVCRVKDESEARLLAREKSDEVFESEQGEWFVRKSSGQKLLLPCERDLHNTVAGMVPDGWDPRFYGLTEVEVTDRDRNTLYMLIATARALMSAGLSIEELHSTISAGRIGNALGSGIGGMERLVRLYVDPALNRDRDPISLQESLGNVGGGHVSQEILGNYGPMISPVAACATAGISVEAAWEKLVLGKADFMVAGAFDDLSFAGSVGFDDMAATIDIDTMLAGGISPSRMSRPHDRRRKGFVESQGGGTVLMMRAEKAIEMGLPIYGVIANAWSFGDGVSQSIPAPGLGMLT
;
A
#
# COMPACT_ATOMS: atom_id res chain seq x y z
N THR A 1 -43.87 -24.13 -32.01
CA THR A 1 -42.68 -23.53 -32.65
C THR A 1 -42.18 -22.41 -31.77
N ALA A 2 -41.40 -22.76 -30.75
CA ALA A 2 -40.80 -21.80 -29.82
C ALA A 2 -39.57 -21.18 -30.50
N PRO A 3 -39.33 -19.87 -30.36
CA PRO A 3 -38.12 -19.25 -30.88
C PRO A 3 -36.93 -19.90 -30.18
N THR A 4 -36.01 -20.44 -30.96
CA THR A 4 -34.69 -20.85 -30.50
C THR A 4 -34.06 -19.68 -29.77
N ALA A 5 -34.05 -19.73 -28.44
CA ALA A 5 -33.14 -18.92 -27.64
C ALA A 5 -31.75 -19.13 -28.26
N ARG A 6 -31.05 -18.03 -28.58
CA ARG A 6 -29.64 -18.12 -28.96
C ARG A 6 -28.95 -18.87 -27.83
N ALA A 7 -28.65 -20.15 -28.07
CA ALA A 7 -27.84 -20.93 -27.18
C ALA A 7 -26.52 -20.17 -27.00
N PHE A 8 -26.17 -19.95 -25.73
CA PHE A 8 -24.90 -19.44 -25.28
C PHE A 8 -23.77 -20.06 -26.11
N SER A 9 -23.00 -19.23 -26.81
CA SER A 9 -21.81 -19.73 -27.50
C SER A 9 -20.75 -19.98 -26.45
N THR A 10 -20.28 -21.22 -26.34
CA THR A 10 -19.02 -21.63 -25.70
C THR A 10 -17.90 -20.62 -25.96
N GLU A 11 -17.97 -19.86 -27.05
CA GLU A 11 -17.13 -18.72 -27.42
C GLU A 11 -16.96 -17.60 -26.36
N LEU A 12 -17.97 -17.17 -25.60
CA LEU A 12 -17.79 -16.08 -24.62
C LEU A 12 -17.03 -16.59 -23.38
N ALA A 13 -17.42 -17.74 -22.84
CA ALA A 13 -16.67 -18.43 -21.79
C ALA A 13 -15.26 -18.86 -22.26
N LEU A 14 -15.11 -19.29 -23.52
CA LEU A 14 -13.81 -19.52 -24.15
C LEU A 14 -13.01 -18.24 -24.37
N ARG A 15 -13.64 -17.08 -24.57
CA ARG A 15 -12.96 -15.77 -24.66
C ARG A 15 -12.47 -15.28 -23.30
N PHE A 16 -13.25 -15.45 -22.23
CA PHE A 16 -12.80 -15.16 -20.87
C PHE A 16 -11.69 -16.14 -20.42
N THR A 17 -11.79 -17.42 -20.81
CA THR A 17 -10.79 -18.43 -20.45
C THR A 17 -9.60 -18.48 -21.40
N SER A 18 -9.65 -18.03 -22.66
CA SER A 18 -8.48 -18.07 -23.57
C SER A 18 -7.40 -17.06 -23.20
N VAL A 19 -7.80 -15.96 -22.56
CA VAL A 19 -6.91 -14.90 -22.08
C VAL A 19 -6.19 -15.29 -20.78
N ASN A 20 -6.80 -16.19 -20.01
CA ASN A 20 -6.27 -16.78 -18.77
C ASN A 20 -6.29 -18.31 -18.83
N ASN A 21 -5.99 -18.95 -19.97
CA ASN A 21 -5.87 -20.42 -20.03
C ASN A 21 -4.40 -20.74 -19.80
N TRP A 22 -4.05 -20.85 -18.53
CA TRP A 22 -2.71 -21.16 -18.13
C TRP A 22 -2.50 -22.62 -18.54
N ILE A 23 -1.54 -22.83 -19.45
CA ILE A 23 -0.77 -24.07 -19.58
C ILE A 23 -0.37 -24.62 -18.18
N ARG A 24 -0.38 -23.76 -17.16
CA ARG A 24 0.00 -23.95 -15.76
C ARG A 24 -1.04 -24.71 -14.89
N GLU A 25 -2.35 -24.64 -15.13
CA GLU A 25 -3.36 -25.38 -14.32
C GLU A 25 -3.38 -26.87 -14.69
N ASP A 26 -3.43 -27.20 -15.98
CA ASP A 26 -3.37 -28.58 -16.46
C ASP A 26 -2.05 -29.28 -16.06
N ILE A 27 -0.91 -28.56 -16.08
CA ILE A 27 0.39 -29.08 -15.62
C ILE A 27 0.40 -29.27 -14.09
N TYR A 28 -0.26 -28.38 -13.33
CA TYR A 28 -0.37 -28.48 -11.89
C TYR A 28 -1.25 -29.66 -11.46
N ASP A 29 -2.41 -29.86 -12.09
CA ASP A 29 -3.30 -30.98 -11.80
C ASP A 29 -2.64 -32.31 -12.10
N VAL A 30 -1.91 -32.40 -13.21
CA VAL A 30 -1.08 -33.57 -13.53
C VAL A 30 -0.02 -33.80 -12.46
N ARG A 31 0.69 -32.75 -12.03
CA ARG A 31 1.73 -32.86 -11.00
C ARG A 31 1.15 -33.27 -9.64
N THR A 32 -0.06 -32.83 -9.33
CA THR A 32 -0.78 -33.16 -8.08
C THR A 32 -1.26 -34.60 -8.08
N HIS A 33 -1.78 -35.10 -9.21
CA HIS A 33 -2.12 -36.52 -9.40
C HIS A 33 -0.88 -37.42 -9.27
N ILE A 34 0.25 -37.02 -9.90
CA ILE A 34 1.52 -37.75 -9.80
C ILE A 34 2.08 -37.76 -8.38
N THR A 35 2.06 -36.62 -7.68
CA THR A 35 2.59 -36.52 -6.30
C THR A 35 1.69 -37.17 -5.25
N SER A 36 0.39 -37.28 -5.51
CA SER A 36 -0.57 -38.01 -4.67
C SER A 36 -0.69 -39.50 -5.00
N GLY A 37 -0.04 -39.98 -6.08
CA GLY A 37 -0.13 -41.37 -6.53
C GLY A 37 -1.47 -41.76 -7.15
N VAL A 38 -2.33 -40.76 -7.45
CA VAL A 38 -3.63 -40.96 -8.09
C VAL A 38 -3.46 -40.90 -9.62
N PRO A 39 -4.02 -41.83 -10.40
CA PRO A 39 -3.91 -41.80 -11.85
C PRO A 39 -4.52 -40.53 -12.45
N VAL A 40 -3.79 -39.87 -13.35
CA VAL A 40 -4.27 -38.69 -14.09
C VAL A 40 -5.51 -39.07 -14.93
N PRO A 41 -6.65 -38.36 -14.81
CA PRO A 41 -7.89 -38.64 -15.55
C PRO A 41 -7.72 -38.53 -17.08
N GLU A 42 -8.40 -39.37 -17.83
CA GLU A 42 -8.24 -39.44 -19.30
C GLU A 42 -8.82 -38.22 -20.03
N SER A 43 -9.81 -37.57 -19.45
CA SER A 43 -10.32 -36.26 -19.89
C SER A 43 -9.27 -35.16 -19.80
N LEU A 44 -8.41 -35.18 -18.79
CA LEU A 44 -7.31 -34.24 -18.61
C LEU A 44 -6.19 -34.49 -19.63
N LYS A 45 -5.84 -35.76 -19.88
CA LYS A 45 -4.86 -36.14 -20.92
C LYS A 45 -5.32 -35.78 -22.33
N GLU A 46 -6.61 -35.95 -22.64
CA GLU A 46 -7.18 -35.54 -23.93
C GLU A 46 -7.22 -34.03 -24.13
N ARG A 47 -7.46 -33.25 -23.06
CA ARG A 47 -7.35 -31.78 -23.08
C ARG A 47 -5.92 -31.33 -23.40
N MET A 48 -4.93 -31.98 -22.79
CA MET A 48 -3.50 -31.69 -23.01
C MET A 48 -3.03 -32.01 -24.43
N LYS A 49 -3.46 -33.14 -25.01
CA LYS A 49 -3.10 -33.54 -26.39
C LYS A 49 -3.63 -32.57 -27.46
N ARG A 50 -4.78 -31.94 -27.24
CA ARG A 50 -5.37 -30.98 -28.19
C ARG A 50 -4.63 -29.63 -28.26
N ARG A 51 -3.78 -29.30 -27.27
CA ARG A 51 -3.20 -27.95 -27.08
C ARG A 51 -1.75 -27.78 -27.56
N GLY A 52 -1.12 -28.82 -28.15
CA GLY A 52 -0.07 -28.67 -29.17
C GLY A 52 1.27 -27.98 -28.82
N SER A 53 1.76 -28.03 -27.58
CA SER A 53 3.10 -27.50 -27.22
C SER A 53 4.20 -28.59 -27.29
N ARG A 54 5.38 -28.22 -27.78
CA ARG A 54 6.55 -29.12 -27.94
C ARG A 54 7.18 -29.54 -26.61
N GLU A 55 7.12 -28.68 -25.59
CA GLU A 55 7.53 -29.00 -24.20
C GLU A 55 6.53 -29.95 -23.52
N LEU A 56 5.25 -29.86 -23.89
CA LEU A 56 4.21 -30.81 -23.44
C LEU A 56 4.41 -32.21 -24.02
N ALA A 57 4.98 -32.33 -25.22
CA ALA A 57 5.33 -33.62 -25.82
C ALA A 57 6.50 -34.30 -25.09
N GLU A 58 7.48 -33.52 -24.61
CA GLU A 58 8.57 -34.04 -23.77
C GLU A 58 8.07 -34.46 -22.38
N LEU A 59 7.15 -33.70 -21.77
CA LEU A 59 6.54 -34.07 -20.50
C LEU A 59 5.67 -35.34 -20.63
N CYS A 60 4.92 -35.48 -21.73
CA CYS A 60 4.21 -36.71 -22.08
C CYS A 60 5.15 -37.89 -22.36
N GLY A 61 6.33 -37.64 -22.93
CA GLY A 61 7.38 -38.66 -23.09
C GLY A 61 8.02 -39.10 -21.77
N GLN A 62 8.15 -38.18 -20.81
CA GLN A 62 8.62 -38.49 -19.45
C GLN A 62 7.59 -39.27 -18.63
N LEU A 63 6.30 -39.15 -18.97
CA LEU A 63 5.20 -39.88 -18.33
C LEU A 63 5.15 -41.39 -18.65
N GLU A 64 6.03 -41.90 -19.53
CA GLU A 64 6.23 -43.35 -19.75
C GLU A 64 7.33 -43.97 -18.88
N LEU A 65 7.98 -43.21 -17.99
CA LEU A 65 9.00 -43.74 -17.07
C LEU A 65 8.39 -44.12 -15.72
N ASN A 66 8.00 -45.40 -15.64
CA ASN A 66 7.84 -46.08 -14.36
C ASN A 66 9.22 -46.50 -13.82
N GLU A 67 9.34 -46.42 -12.49
CA GLU A 67 10.35 -47.03 -11.61
C GLU A 67 11.63 -46.21 -11.25
N THR A 68 11.67 -45.86 -9.96
CA THR A 68 12.83 -45.52 -9.10
C THR A 68 13.44 -44.10 -9.17
N LEU A 69 12.99 -43.24 -8.25
CA LEU A 69 13.82 -42.14 -7.73
C LEU A 69 15.06 -42.74 -7.05
N THR A 70 16.25 -42.36 -7.51
CA THR A 70 17.53 -42.82 -6.95
C THR A 70 17.76 -42.24 -5.55
N THR A 71 18.47 -42.99 -4.69
CA THR A 71 18.80 -42.63 -3.30
C THR A 71 19.44 -41.24 -3.17
N VAL A 72 20.22 -40.83 -4.17
CA VAL A 72 20.90 -39.53 -4.23
C VAL A 72 19.93 -38.34 -4.36
N GLN A 73 18.79 -38.54 -5.03
CA GLN A 73 17.75 -37.50 -5.17
C GLN A 73 16.93 -37.34 -3.88
N LYS A 74 16.79 -38.42 -3.08
CA LYS A 74 16.17 -38.37 -1.75
C LYS A 74 17.10 -37.69 -0.72
N GLU A 75 18.41 -37.90 -0.80
CA GLU A 75 19.38 -37.26 0.10
C GLU A 75 19.51 -35.75 -0.13
N ARG A 76 19.40 -35.28 -1.38
CA ARG A 76 19.39 -33.84 -1.69
C ARG A 76 18.15 -33.10 -1.16
N LEU A 77 17.00 -33.78 -1.10
CA LEU A 77 15.76 -33.23 -0.54
C LEU A 77 15.82 -33.13 0.99
N VAL A 78 16.52 -34.05 1.65
CA VAL A 78 16.76 -33.99 3.11
C VAL A 78 17.80 -32.92 3.46
N SER A 79 18.82 -32.72 2.63
CA SER A 79 19.83 -31.66 2.85
C SER A 79 19.25 -30.26 2.68
N TRP A 80 18.25 -30.07 1.82
CA TRP A 80 17.57 -28.78 1.63
C TRP A 80 16.62 -28.43 2.79
N ARG A 81 15.97 -29.43 3.40
CA ARG A 81 15.09 -29.25 4.56
C ARG A 81 15.84 -28.89 5.85
N ASN A 82 17.11 -29.26 5.96
CA ASN A 82 17.94 -28.93 7.12
C ASN A 82 18.56 -27.53 7.06
N ILE A 83 18.47 -26.85 5.92
CA ILE A 83 18.96 -25.46 5.73
C ILE A 83 17.90 -24.44 6.16
N SER A 84 16.62 -24.83 6.28
CA SER A 84 15.51 -23.96 6.68
C SER A 84 15.13 -24.02 8.17
N GLN A 85 15.91 -24.73 9.00
CA GLN A 85 15.71 -24.77 10.46
C GLN A 85 17.03 -24.58 11.22
N GLY A 86 17.57 -23.36 11.18
CA GLY A 86 18.70 -22.95 12.02
C GLY A 86 18.22 -22.39 13.36
N SER A 87 18.17 -23.24 14.39
CA SER A 87 17.89 -22.87 15.78
C SER A 87 19.06 -22.13 16.44
N ALA A 88 18.72 -21.08 17.19
CA ALA A 88 19.61 -20.32 18.07
C ALA A 88 20.36 -21.20 19.08
N GLY A 89 21.69 -21.10 19.08
CA GLY A 89 22.58 -21.75 20.06
C GLY A 89 23.00 -20.77 21.16
N ALA A 90 22.67 -21.11 22.40
CA ALA A 90 23.08 -20.41 23.60
C ALA A 90 24.60 -20.50 23.84
N VAL A 91 25.21 -19.40 24.29
CA VAL A 91 26.60 -19.35 24.76
C VAL A 91 26.60 -19.04 26.25
N ALA A 92 27.19 -19.93 27.06
CA ALA A 92 27.43 -19.74 28.48
C ALA A 92 28.94 -19.53 28.76
N PRO A 93 29.31 -18.84 29.87
CA PRO A 93 30.58 -18.11 30.00
C PRO A 93 31.66 -18.90 30.76
N SER A 94 32.93 -18.54 30.55
CA SER A 94 34.04 -18.95 31.43
C SER A 94 35.30 -18.09 31.23
N PRO A 95 36.30 -18.13 32.13
CA PRO A 95 36.55 -17.04 33.07
C PRO A 95 37.95 -16.43 32.88
N VAL A 96 38.10 -15.12 33.02
CA VAL A 96 39.44 -14.50 33.08
C VAL A 96 39.53 -13.54 34.25
N LYS A 97 40.56 -13.78 35.07
CA LYS A 97 40.91 -13.05 36.29
C LYS A 97 41.42 -11.64 35.97
N ALA A 98 41.05 -10.73 36.87
CA ALA A 98 41.13 -9.28 36.80
C ALA A 98 42.54 -8.68 36.78
N TRP A 99 42.70 -7.55 36.05
CA TRP A 99 43.49 -6.38 36.43
C TRP A 99 42.71 -5.11 36.03
N ALA A 100 42.62 -4.15 36.96
CA ALA A 100 41.64 -3.07 36.96
C ALA A 100 41.95 -1.92 35.98
N PHE A 101 40.98 -1.60 35.13
CA PHE A 101 40.81 -0.28 34.51
C PHE A 101 39.49 0.31 35.03
N ARG A 102 39.48 1.59 35.43
CA ARG A 102 38.22 2.34 35.63
C ARG A 102 37.60 2.67 34.27
N GLY A 103 37.16 1.63 33.56
CA GLY A 103 36.28 1.71 32.41
C GLY A 103 34.87 1.39 32.88
N GLY A 104 33.93 2.31 32.69
CA GLY A 104 32.52 2.04 32.92
C GLY A 104 32.07 0.86 32.06
N ALA A 105 31.45 -0.13 32.69
CA ALA A 105 30.89 -1.31 32.05
C ALA A 105 29.93 -0.92 30.91
N ALA A 106 29.77 -1.81 29.93
CA ALA A 106 28.55 -1.84 29.14
C ALA A 106 27.37 -1.81 30.12
N VAL A 107 26.58 -0.74 30.09
CA VAL A 107 25.49 -0.55 31.03
C VAL A 107 24.38 -1.52 30.65
N ASP A 108 24.33 -2.65 31.35
CA ASP A 108 23.07 -3.34 31.56
C ASP A 108 22.15 -2.35 32.28
N LEU A 109 21.21 -1.76 31.53
CA LEU A 109 20.17 -0.89 32.07
C LEU A 109 19.24 -1.76 32.92
N SER A 110 19.69 -2.06 34.13
CA SER A 110 18.89 -2.66 35.20
C SER A 110 17.56 -1.92 35.33
N GLN A 111 16.52 -2.60 35.85
CA GLN A 111 15.17 -2.05 35.98
C GLN A 111 15.11 -0.62 36.57
N GLY A 112 16.07 -0.24 37.43
CA GLY A 112 16.18 1.09 38.02
C GLY A 112 16.45 2.21 37.00
N ALA A 113 17.41 2.06 36.09
CA ALA A 113 17.75 3.09 35.10
C ALA A 113 16.65 3.27 34.03
N ARG A 114 15.92 2.19 33.71
CA ARG A 114 14.72 2.26 32.85
C ARG A 114 13.60 3.06 33.51
N SER A 115 13.52 3.06 34.85
CA SER A 115 12.46 3.77 35.57
C SER A 115 12.62 5.29 35.60
N GLU A 116 13.84 5.81 35.47
CA GLU A 116 14.12 7.26 35.45
C GLU A 116 13.90 7.86 34.06
N LEU A 117 14.20 7.12 33.00
CA LEU A 117 14.05 7.56 31.61
C LEU A 117 12.58 7.78 31.21
N LYS A 118 11.62 7.15 31.89
CA LYS A 118 10.18 7.34 31.64
C LYS A 118 9.71 8.79 31.81
N ASP A 119 10.40 9.53 32.68
CA ASP A 119 10.07 10.90 33.08
C ASP A 119 10.77 11.95 32.19
N PHE A 120 11.42 11.51 31.10
CA PHE A 120 12.05 12.38 30.10
C PHE A 120 11.10 12.71 28.94
N GLY A 121 11.12 13.99 28.56
CA GLY A 121 10.69 14.48 27.26
C GLY A 121 11.92 14.81 26.41
N VAL A 122 12.06 14.17 25.25
CA VAL A 122 13.27 14.24 24.43
C VAL A 122 12.96 14.79 23.05
N ILE A 123 13.62 15.88 22.67
CA ILE A 123 13.59 16.43 21.31
C ILE A 123 14.80 15.90 20.55
N VAL A 124 14.59 15.18 19.44
CA VAL A 124 15.67 14.56 18.66
C VAL A 124 15.58 14.98 17.20
N THR A 125 16.72 15.32 16.61
CA THR A 125 16.86 15.49 15.16
C THR A 125 17.84 14.46 14.61
N GLY A 126 17.68 14.04 13.36
CA GLY A 126 18.61 13.08 12.73
C GLY A 126 18.42 11.61 13.12
N ALA A 127 17.27 11.24 13.70
CA ALA A 127 16.90 9.86 14.03
C ALA A 127 16.44 9.05 12.80
N GLY A 128 17.14 9.14 11.67
CA GLY A 128 16.83 8.35 10.48
C GLY A 128 17.12 6.85 10.66
N PRO A 129 16.65 5.99 9.75
CA PRO A 129 16.91 4.55 9.79
C PRO A 129 18.41 4.23 9.91
N ASN A 130 18.75 3.27 10.76
CA ASN A 130 20.12 2.83 11.07
C ASN A 130 21.03 3.95 11.62
N SER A 131 20.46 4.98 12.24
CA SER A 131 21.22 6.03 12.91
C SER A 131 21.41 5.75 14.40
N ILE A 132 22.43 6.37 15.00
CA ILE A 132 22.65 6.36 16.44
C ILE A 132 21.43 6.95 17.17
N ALA A 133 20.89 8.05 16.65
CA ALA A 133 19.73 8.72 17.24
C ALA A 133 18.48 7.83 17.22
N GLU A 134 18.25 7.03 16.17
CA GLU A 134 17.14 6.07 16.15
C GLU A 134 17.29 4.98 17.24
N ALA A 135 18.49 4.43 17.42
CA ALA A 135 18.74 3.44 18.47
C ALA A 135 18.56 4.04 19.89
N VAL A 136 18.90 5.31 20.07
CA VAL A 136 18.58 6.05 21.31
C VAL A 136 17.06 6.18 21.48
N VAL A 137 16.33 6.55 20.43
CA VAL A 137 14.86 6.63 20.45
C VAL A 137 14.23 5.28 20.83
N ARG A 138 14.67 4.16 20.26
CA ARG A 138 14.18 2.80 20.62
C ARG A 138 14.22 2.56 22.12
N ARG A 139 15.35 2.87 22.74
CA ARG A 139 15.56 2.67 24.18
C ARG A 139 14.76 3.65 25.04
N LEU A 140 14.60 4.89 24.59
CA LEU A 140 13.73 5.88 25.26
C LEU A 140 12.26 5.44 25.23
N LEU A 141 11.78 4.94 24.10
CA LEU A 141 10.43 4.40 23.96
C LEU A 141 10.23 3.15 24.84
N GLY A 142 11.22 2.25 24.87
CA GLY A 142 11.23 1.07 25.74
C GLY A 142 11.27 1.39 27.24
N ALA A 143 11.62 2.63 27.60
CA ALA A 143 11.57 3.13 28.97
C ALA A 143 10.28 3.89 29.30
N GLY A 144 9.41 4.21 28.33
CA GLY A 144 8.19 5.00 28.56
C GLY A 144 8.36 6.51 28.39
N ALA A 145 9.45 6.97 27.76
CA ALA A 145 9.71 8.38 27.54
C ALA A 145 8.76 9.00 26.50
N THR A 146 8.68 10.33 26.49
CA THR A 146 8.08 11.07 25.36
C THR A 146 9.17 11.56 24.42
N VAL A 147 9.04 11.26 23.13
CA VAL A 147 10.01 11.62 22.11
C VAL A 147 9.35 12.48 21.04
N VAL A 148 9.91 13.65 20.76
CA VAL A 148 9.57 14.51 19.64
C VAL A 148 10.69 14.45 18.62
N MET A 149 10.41 13.84 17.46
CA MET A 149 11.38 13.54 16.43
C MET A 149 11.21 14.45 15.22
N GLY A 150 12.20 15.31 14.98
CA GLY A 150 12.27 16.17 13.80
C GLY A 150 12.83 15.41 12.58
N VAL A 151 12.06 15.37 11.49
CA VAL A 151 12.44 14.74 10.23
C VAL A 151 12.48 15.76 9.09
N SER A 152 13.50 15.73 8.24
CA SER A 152 13.67 16.73 7.17
C SER A 152 12.57 16.73 6.12
N SER A 153 11.89 15.60 5.95
CA SER A 153 10.72 15.45 5.10
C SER A 153 9.83 14.34 5.66
N MET A 154 8.53 14.45 5.45
CA MET A 154 7.56 13.44 5.86
C MET A 154 7.06 12.73 4.59
N SER A 155 7.39 11.43 4.48
CA SER A 155 6.87 10.54 3.44
C SER A 155 6.10 9.40 4.10
N ASP A 156 5.30 8.68 3.32
CA ASP A 156 4.55 7.52 3.83
C ASP A 156 5.49 6.47 4.44
N ASP A 157 6.61 6.16 3.78
CA ASP A 157 7.60 5.21 4.29
C ASP A 157 8.18 5.64 5.63
N ARG A 158 8.44 6.94 5.82
CA ARG A 158 8.93 7.47 7.11
C ARG A 158 7.86 7.41 8.19
N ALA A 159 6.61 7.68 7.84
CA ALA A 159 5.48 7.56 8.76
C ALA A 159 5.26 6.11 9.20
N ILE A 160 5.35 5.16 8.26
CA ILE A 160 5.26 3.71 8.51
C ILE A 160 6.43 3.26 9.39
N GLY A 161 7.66 3.57 9.00
CA GLY A 161 8.85 3.21 9.77
C GLY A 161 8.82 3.76 11.19
N ALA A 162 8.33 4.99 11.38
CA ALA A 162 8.10 5.54 12.72
C ALA A 162 6.99 4.80 13.48
N ALA A 163 5.88 4.46 12.83
CA ALA A 163 4.81 3.70 13.46
C ALA A 163 5.25 2.28 13.86
N ASP A 164 6.08 1.64 13.04
CA ASP A 164 6.67 0.32 13.32
C ASP A 164 7.68 0.41 14.49
N LEU A 165 8.55 1.42 14.46
CA LEU A 165 9.46 1.73 15.57
C LEU A 165 8.71 1.88 16.90
N TYR A 166 7.57 2.58 16.90
CA TYR A 166 6.74 2.72 18.08
C TYR A 166 6.07 1.40 18.48
N ARG A 167 5.49 0.66 17.53
CA ARG A 167 4.82 -0.62 17.80
C ARG A 167 5.75 -1.67 18.39
N GLU A 168 7.00 -1.72 17.93
CA GLU A 168 7.99 -2.68 18.40
C GLU A 168 8.59 -2.33 19.76
N TRP A 169 8.83 -1.04 20.03
CA TRP A 169 9.68 -0.63 21.17
C TRP A 169 8.94 0.12 22.27
N ALA A 170 7.76 0.68 22.03
CA ALA A 170 7.09 1.52 23.02
C ALA A 170 6.58 0.73 24.23
N ALA A 171 7.04 1.12 25.42
CA ALA A 171 6.47 0.67 26.69
C ALA A 171 5.18 1.46 27.03
N PRO A 172 4.32 0.94 27.94
CA PRO A 172 3.16 1.70 28.42
C PRO A 172 3.55 3.09 28.94
N GLY A 173 2.83 4.12 28.49
CA GLY A 173 3.10 5.52 28.84
C GLY A 173 4.13 6.23 27.95
N ALA A 174 4.79 5.51 27.02
CA ALA A 174 5.59 6.14 25.98
C ALA A 174 4.71 6.97 25.04
N ARG A 175 5.28 8.02 24.45
CA ARG A 175 4.66 8.80 23.37
C ARG A 175 5.71 9.17 22.35
N MET A 176 5.43 8.96 21.07
CA MET A 176 6.28 9.43 19.99
C MET A 176 5.51 10.38 19.08
N ILE A 177 6.12 11.51 18.76
CA ILE A 177 5.56 12.52 17.87
C ILE A 177 6.60 12.82 16.80
N VAL A 178 6.24 12.60 15.54
CA VAL A 178 7.12 12.87 14.39
C VAL A 178 6.67 14.16 13.74
N VAL A 179 7.60 15.08 13.50
CA VAL A 179 7.31 16.43 13.00
C VAL A 179 8.21 16.73 11.81
N PRO A 180 7.67 17.23 10.68
CA PRO A 180 8.49 17.74 9.59
C PRO A 180 9.26 18.97 10.07
N PHE A 181 10.59 18.89 10.07
CA PHE A 181 11.49 19.94 10.53
C PHE A 181 12.80 19.91 9.75
N ALA A 182 13.09 21.02 9.06
CA ALA A 182 14.34 21.23 8.36
C ALA A 182 15.28 22.10 9.20
N GLN A 183 16.27 21.50 9.85
CA GLN A 183 17.20 22.17 10.77
C GLN A 183 17.99 23.34 10.15
N GLY A 184 18.11 23.39 8.81
CA GLY A 184 18.72 24.52 8.12
C GLY A 184 17.81 25.75 7.99
N VAL A 185 16.50 25.62 8.20
CA VAL A 185 15.51 26.70 8.04
C VAL A 185 15.25 27.35 9.40
N TYR A 186 15.65 28.60 9.56
CA TYR A 186 15.69 29.25 10.88
C TYR A 186 14.31 29.72 11.33
N GLU A 187 13.47 30.09 10.38
CA GLU A 187 12.12 30.64 10.56
C GLU A 187 11.21 29.65 11.30
N THR A 188 11.42 28.34 11.10
CA THR A 188 10.60 27.28 11.70
C THR A 188 11.19 26.70 12.99
N THR A 189 12.42 27.10 13.37
CA THR A 189 13.13 26.54 14.52
C THR A 189 12.43 26.85 15.84
N ALA A 190 11.96 28.10 16.02
CA ALA A 190 11.25 28.50 17.23
C ALA A 190 9.90 27.78 17.38
N ASP A 191 9.16 27.60 16.26
CA ASP A 191 7.88 26.92 16.27
C ASP A 191 8.02 25.42 16.53
N PHE A 192 9.01 24.76 15.94
CA PHE A 192 9.35 23.36 16.23
C PHE A 192 9.69 23.15 17.70
N LEU A 193 10.53 24.02 18.27
CA LEU A 193 10.90 23.94 19.69
C LEU A 193 9.72 24.23 20.61
N ARG A 194 8.90 25.24 20.32
CA ARG A 194 7.69 25.53 21.08
C ARG A 194 6.77 24.31 21.13
N PHE A 195 6.48 23.74 19.96
CA PHE A 195 5.67 22.53 19.85
C PHE A 195 6.29 21.34 20.60
N GLY A 196 7.61 21.15 20.49
CA GLY A 196 8.32 20.07 21.16
C GLY A 196 8.31 20.20 22.69
N LEU A 197 8.49 21.41 23.21
CA LEU A 197 8.44 21.72 24.64
C LEU A 197 7.03 21.54 25.21
N GLU A 198 6.01 22.04 24.52
CA GLU A 198 4.59 21.84 24.89
C GLU A 198 4.23 20.35 24.88
N SER A 199 4.71 19.62 23.87
CA SER A 199 4.57 18.16 23.76
C SER A 199 5.36 17.38 24.82
N CYS A 200 6.20 18.03 25.62
CA CYS A 200 6.96 17.41 26.71
C CYS A 200 6.61 18.02 28.08
N ALA A 201 5.52 18.79 28.17
CA ALA A 201 5.17 19.54 29.36
C ALA A 201 4.87 18.65 30.58
N ASP A 202 4.32 17.45 30.35
CA ASP A 202 3.97 16.47 31.39
C ASP A 202 5.16 15.67 31.94
N LYS A 203 6.32 15.79 31.30
CA LYS A 203 7.55 15.09 31.72
C LYS A 203 8.32 15.92 32.75
N MET A 204 9.13 15.28 33.57
CA MET A 204 9.93 15.95 34.61
C MET A 204 11.22 16.54 34.04
N TYR A 205 11.89 15.79 33.18
CA TYR A 205 13.18 16.16 32.59
C TYR A 205 13.05 16.45 31.09
N LEU A 206 13.84 17.38 30.57
CA LEU A 206 13.91 17.72 29.15
C LEU A 206 15.30 17.40 28.61
N ALA A 207 15.37 16.75 27.45
CA ALA A 207 16.62 16.53 26.74
C ALA A 207 16.51 16.88 25.25
N MET A 208 17.63 17.27 24.65
CA MET A 208 17.73 17.53 23.22
C MET A 208 18.95 16.84 22.61
N LEU A 209 18.72 16.13 21.51
CA LEU A 209 19.73 15.41 20.73
C LEU A 209 19.74 15.97 19.30
N PRO A 210 20.45 17.08 19.02
CA PRO A 210 20.49 17.72 17.71
C PRO A 210 21.44 16.97 16.77
N PHE A 211 21.11 15.72 16.42
CA PHE A 211 21.99 14.80 15.70
C PHE A 211 21.78 14.83 14.18
N ALA A 212 20.88 15.68 13.65
CA ALA A 212 20.76 15.85 12.21
C ALA A 212 22.07 16.36 11.62
N ALA A 213 22.55 15.65 10.60
CA ALA A 213 23.76 16.00 9.88
C ALA A 213 23.61 15.74 8.38
N VAL A 214 24.20 16.61 7.58
CA VAL A 214 24.41 16.42 6.13
C VAL A 214 25.88 16.11 5.91
N GLY A 215 26.18 14.94 5.36
CA GLY A 215 27.55 14.53 5.00
C GLY A 215 27.89 14.93 3.56
N ARG A 216 29.02 15.61 3.38
CA ARG A 216 29.58 15.94 2.06
C ARG A 216 31.09 15.76 2.11
N ASN A 217 31.60 14.86 1.27
CA ASN A 217 33.03 14.66 1.09
C ASN A 217 33.55 15.67 0.07
N GLY A 218 34.76 16.16 0.26
CA GLY A 218 35.40 17.13 -0.62
C GLY A 218 36.74 17.57 -0.05
N MET A 219 37.66 17.99 -0.92
CA MET A 219 38.87 18.69 -0.49
C MET A 219 38.56 20.18 -0.30
N SER A 220 39.45 20.93 0.35
CA SER A 220 39.24 22.35 0.63
C SER A 220 39.05 23.21 -0.63
N GLN A 221 39.62 22.80 -1.77
CA GLN A 221 39.42 23.46 -3.06
C GLN A 221 38.11 23.09 -3.78
N ASP A 222 37.43 22.02 -3.35
CA ASP A 222 36.21 21.49 -3.98
C ASP A 222 34.93 21.95 -3.26
N LEU A 223 35.05 22.95 -2.38
CA LEU A 223 33.92 23.47 -1.62
C LEU A 223 32.93 24.21 -2.52
N ASP A 224 31.65 23.90 -2.35
CA ASP A 224 30.55 24.41 -3.14
C ASP A 224 29.31 24.74 -2.26
N GLU A 225 28.20 25.11 -2.90
CA GLU A 225 26.94 25.42 -2.23
C GLU A 225 26.41 24.25 -1.36
N ALA A 226 26.71 23.00 -1.72
CA ALA A 226 26.28 21.85 -0.95
C ALA A 226 27.05 21.73 0.38
N HIS A 227 28.31 22.17 0.41
CA HIS A 227 29.11 22.26 1.63
C HIS A 227 28.64 23.42 2.52
N GLU A 228 28.20 24.54 1.94
CA GLU A 228 27.58 25.64 2.69
C GLU A 228 26.29 25.18 3.39
N LEU A 229 25.45 24.41 2.68
CA LEU A 229 24.25 23.80 3.28
C LEU A 229 24.62 22.85 4.44
N ALA A 230 25.69 22.06 4.28
CA ALA A 230 26.16 21.17 5.34
C ALA A 230 26.62 21.95 6.58
N LEU A 231 27.37 23.04 6.42
CA LEU A 231 27.75 23.94 7.52
C LEU A 231 26.52 24.55 8.18
N ARG A 232 25.55 24.99 7.38
CA ARG A 232 24.28 25.57 7.84
C ARG A 232 23.50 24.60 8.71
N VAL A 233 23.35 23.35 8.32
CA VAL A 233 22.62 22.34 9.10
C VAL A 233 23.43 21.90 10.34
N ASN A 234 24.71 21.56 10.15
CA ASN A 234 25.50 20.86 11.14
C ASN A 234 26.06 21.78 12.25
N LEU A 235 26.24 23.07 11.97
CA LEU A 235 26.78 24.06 12.93
C LEU A 235 25.75 25.14 13.29
N VAL A 236 25.31 25.92 12.29
CA VAL A 236 24.45 27.09 12.52
C VAL A 236 23.09 26.67 13.06
N GLY A 237 22.47 25.64 12.44
CA GLY A 237 21.20 25.09 12.87
C GLY A 237 21.23 24.50 14.28
N VAL A 238 22.31 23.79 14.65
CA VAL A 238 22.49 23.28 16.02
C VAL A 238 22.62 24.43 17.02
N THR A 239 23.43 25.44 16.70
CA THR A 239 23.63 26.62 17.55
C THR A 239 22.31 27.38 17.75
N GLN A 240 21.54 27.57 16.69
CA GLN A 240 20.21 28.17 16.75
C GLN A 240 19.22 27.35 17.58
N LEU A 241 19.18 26.02 17.40
CA LEU A 241 18.32 25.14 18.21
C LEU A 241 18.60 25.30 19.71
N VAL A 242 19.87 25.28 20.10
CA VAL A 242 20.28 25.41 21.51
C VAL A 242 19.95 26.79 22.06
N GLY A 243 20.31 27.86 21.33
CA GLY A 243 20.04 29.23 21.76
C GLY A 243 18.55 29.55 21.86
N GLN A 244 17.76 29.16 20.86
CA GLN A 244 16.31 29.38 20.86
C GLN A 244 15.60 28.57 21.95
N ALA A 245 16.03 27.33 22.21
CA ALA A 245 15.47 26.54 23.31
C ALA A 245 15.67 27.22 24.66
N ALA A 246 16.87 27.78 24.89
CA ALA A 246 17.18 28.53 26.10
C ALA A 246 16.31 29.79 26.26
N LEU A 247 16.14 30.56 25.18
CA LEU A 247 15.30 31.77 25.17
C LEU A 247 13.82 31.44 25.39
N LEU A 248 13.31 30.37 24.78
CA LEU A 248 11.92 29.94 24.94
C LEU A 248 11.62 29.55 26.39
N LEU A 249 12.49 28.75 27.03
CA LEU A 249 12.33 28.38 28.44
C LEU A 249 12.35 29.61 29.37
N GLN A 250 13.26 30.56 29.10
CA GLN A 250 13.31 31.82 29.82
C GLN A 250 12.01 32.63 29.67
N SER A 251 11.49 32.72 28.44
CA SER A 251 10.28 33.48 28.12
C SER A 251 9.01 32.89 28.75
N GLN A 252 8.93 31.56 28.80
CA GLN A 252 7.81 30.82 29.38
C GLN A 252 7.87 30.74 30.92
N LYS A 253 8.94 31.27 31.54
CA LYS A 253 9.20 31.19 32.99
C LYS A 253 9.14 29.75 33.52
N VAL A 254 9.57 28.80 32.68
CA VAL A 254 9.61 27.39 33.05
C VAL A 254 10.84 27.17 33.91
N ASN A 255 10.65 26.79 35.18
CA ASN A 255 11.75 26.49 36.10
C ASN A 255 12.33 25.08 35.84
N ARG A 256 12.66 24.78 34.58
CA ARG A 256 13.26 23.52 34.12
C ARG A 256 14.36 23.84 33.11
N ARG A 257 15.49 23.15 33.19
CA ARG A 257 16.57 23.23 32.21
C ARG A 257 16.44 22.13 31.17
N ILE A 258 16.87 22.39 29.93
CA ILE A 258 16.98 21.39 28.88
C ILE A 258 18.40 20.85 28.78
N HIS A 259 18.56 19.53 28.81
CA HIS A 259 19.85 18.88 28.64
C HIS A 259 20.17 18.62 27.18
N VAL A 260 21.17 19.30 26.63
CA VAL A 260 21.61 19.15 25.25
C VAL A 260 22.84 18.26 25.18
N VAL A 261 22.77 17.17 24.41
CA VAL A 261 23.94 16.36 24.06
C VAL A 261 24.44 16.75 22.67
N LEU A 262 25.60 17.41 22.60
CA LEU A 262 26.19 17.84 21.34
C LEU A 262 26.95 16.68 20.68
N PRO A 263 26.69 16.38 19.39
CA PRO A 263 27.42 15.35 18.67
C PRO A 263 28.79 15.88 18.20
N LEU A 264 29.83 15.67 19.01
CA LEU A 264 31.21 16.05 18.70
C LEU A 264 31.96 14.89 18.03
N SER A 265 33.14 15.19 17.49
CA SER A 265 33.95 14.25 16.72
C SER A 265 35.42 14.33 17.12
N PRO A 266 36.15 13.20 17.18
CA PRO A 266 37.61 13.20 17.29
C PRO A 266 38.30 13.58 15.97
N ASN A 267 37.60 13.50 14.83
CA ASN A 267 38.12 13.93 13.55
C ASN A 267 37.94 15.44 13.38
N LEU A 268 39.05 16.18 13.44
CA LEU A 268 39.14 17.63 13.24
C LEU A 268 39.97 17.93 11.97
N GLY A 269 39.75 17.16 10.90
CA GLY A 269 40.51 17.21 9.64
C GLY A 269 41.63 16.17 9.51
N ASN A 270 41.79 15.28 10.50
CA ASN A 270 42.83 14.26 10.53
C ASN A 270 42.71 13.23 9.39
N MET A 271 41.49 12.93 8.94
CA MET A 271 41.24 11.96 7.86
C MET A 271 41.44 12.56 6.46
N GLY A 272 41.15 13.86 6.27
CA GLY A 272 41.17 14.55 4.98
C GLY A 272 40.03 14.14 4.04
N GLY A 273 39.65 15.04 3.13
CA GLY A 273 38.56 14.82 2.17
C GLY A 273 37.15 14.85 2.78
N ASP A 274 37.01 15.41 3.97
CA ASP A 274 35.80 15.52 4.78
C ASP A 274 35.08 16.87 4.64
N GLY A 275 35.45 17.67 3.62
CA GLY A 275 34.82 18.94 3.31
C GLY A 275 34.98 19.94 4.46
N VAL A 276 33.85 20.39 5.01
CA VAL A 276 33.78 21.31 6.17
C VAL A 276 33.42 20.61 7.50
N TYR A 277 33.49 19.27 7.53
CA TYR A 277 33.04 18.49 8.68
C TYR A 277 33.92 18.73 9.91
N GLY A 278 35.25 18.71 9.76
CA GLY A 278 36.19 18.94 10.85
C GLY A 278 36.01 20.32 11.48
N GLU A 279 35.89 21.36 10.65
CA GLU A 279 35.64 22.75 11.04
C GLU A 279 34.32 22.88 11.78
N THR A 280 33.26 22.22 11.29
CA THR A 280 31.94 22.21 11.94
C THR A 280 32.03 21.62 13.34
N LYS A 281 32.68 20.46 13.50
CA LYS A 281 32.76 19.76 14.80
C LYS A 281 33.67 20.48 15.78
N ALA A 282 34.77 21.08 15.33
CA ALA A 282 35.60 21.97 16.13
C ALA A 282 34.81 23.20 16.61
N ALA A 283 34.05 23.83 15.72
CA ALA A 283 33.25 25.01 16.04
C ALA A 283 32.12 24.71 17.03
N LEU A 284 31.55 23.50 17.03
CA LEU A 284 30.56 23.10 18.03
C LEU A 284 31.14 23.01 19.45
N GLU A 285 32.43 22.74 19.62
CA GLU A 285 33.07 22.75 20.96
C GLU A 285 33.04 24.15 21.59
N VAL A 286 33.04 25.22 20.76
CA VAL A 286 32.93 26.61 21.24
C VAL A 286 31.61 26.85 21.97
N LEU A 287 30.54 26.12 21.65
CA LEU A 287 29.24 26.25 22.31
C LEU A 287 29.31 25.88 23.79
N LEU A 288 30.20 24.96 24.17
CA LEU A 288 30.45 24.62 25.58
C LEU A 288 31.05 25.82 26.34
N ASN A 289 31.94 26.58 25.71
CA ASN A 289 32.48 27.80 26.31
C ASN A 289 31.43 28.93 26.37
N LYS A 290 30.57 29.02 25.34
CA LYS A 290 29.48 30.02 25.28
C LYS A 290 28.50 29.90 26.44
N TRP A 291 28.34 28.71 27.02
CA TRP A 291 27.52 28.50 28.21
C TRP A 291 27.91 29.43 29.37
N TYR A 292 29.21 29.71 29.55
CA TYR A 292 29.69 30.63 30.60
C TYR A 292 29.55 32.11 30.23
N SER A 293 29.54 32.45 28.94
CA SER A 293 29.50 33.85 28.47
C SER A 293 28.09 34.34 28.13
N GLU A 294 27.12 33.43 27.95
CA GLU A 294 25.76 33.74 27.53
C GLU A 294 24.75 33.37 28.65
N PRO A 295 24.19 34.36 29.39
CA PRO A 295 23.35 34.09 30.56
C PRO A 295 22.13 33.22 30.28
N ALA A 296 21.53 33.34 29.09
CA ALA A 296 20.37 32.52 28.73
C ALA A 296 20.74 31.03 28.66
N LEU A 297 21.92 30.68 28.15
CA LEU A 297 22.41 29.30 28.07
C LEU A 297 22.71 28.75 29.47
N GLU A 298 23.43 29.51 30.29
CA GLU A 298 23.79 29.13 31.67
C GLU A 298 22.56 28.74 32.50
N HIS A 299 21.52 29.58 32.46
CA HIS A 299 20.35 29.43 33.31
C HIS A 299 19.37 28.36 32.82
N ASN A 300 19.27 28.14 31.51
CA ASN A 300 18.20 27.32 30.91
C ASN A 300 18.68 26.02 30.28
N THR A 301 19.99 25.78 30.17
CA THR A 301 20.54 24.58 29.51
C THR A 301 21.55 23.84 30.38
N LEU A 302 21.64 22.52 30.17
CA LEU A 302 22.75 21.67 30.58
C LEU A 302 23.44 21.22 29.29
N LEU A 303 24.76 21.38 29.15
CA LEU A 303 25.46 21.00 27.93
C LEU A 303 26.42 19.83 28.19
N SER A 304 26.30 18.78 27.37
CA SER A 304 27.25 17.66 27.33
C SER A 304 27.75 17.47 25.91
N GLY A 305 29.05 17.62 25.69
CA GLY A 305 29.72 17.28 24.44
C GLY A 305 30.07 15.80 24.41
N ALA A 306 29.47 15.03 23.51
CA ALA A 306 29.80 13.63 23.29
C ALA A 306 30.77 13.51 22.12
N ARG A 307 32.05 13.22 22.38
CA ARG A 307 33.04 12.94 21.31
C ARG A 307 32.85 11.52 20.81
N ILE A 308 32.08 11.37 19.73
CA ILE A 308 31.66 10.06 19.19
C ILE A 308 32.79 9.45 18.36
N GLY A 309 33.22 8.23 18.73
CA GLY A 309 34.24 7.47 18.01
C GLY A 309 33.77 6.80 16.72
N TRP A 310 34.48 5.73 16.34
CA TRP A 310 34.16 4.95 15.16
C TRP A 310 32.90 4.09 15.37
N VAL A 311 31.82 4.41 14.65
CA VAL A 311 30.54 3.68 14.75
C VAL A 311 30.22 2.98 13.44
N ARG A 312 30.15 1.64 13.50
CA ARG A 312 29.87 0.74 12.37
C ARG A 312 28.40 0.78 11.97
N GLY A 313 28.13 0.65 10.67
CA GLY A 313 26.77 0.47 10.14
C GLY A 313 25.90 1.72 10.04
N THR A 314 26.47 2.91 10.31
CA THR A 314 25.74 4.17 10.09
C THR A 314 25.77 4.56 8.62
N GLY A 315 24.74 5.25 8.12
CA GLY A 315 24.67 5.67 6.71
C GLY A 315 25.86 6.54 6.24
N LEU A 316 26.51 7.26 7.15
CA LEU A 316 27.72 8.06 6.86
C LEU A 316 29.00 7.22 6.76
N MET A 317 29.05 6.07 7.45
CA MET A 317 30.25 5.22 7.58
C MET A 317 30.12 3.87 6.88
N GLY A 318 28.98 3.53 6.28
CA GLY A 318 28.73 2.20 5.68
C GLY A 318 29.74 1.77 4.61
N GLY A 319 30.36 2.72 3.90
CA GLY A 319 31.46 2.43 2.95
C GLY A 319 32.81 2.14 3.61
N GLN A 320 32.93 2.31 4.93
CA GLN A 320 34.17 2.18 5.72
C GLN A 320 34.11 1.05 6.76
N ASP A 321 33.00 0.32 6.85
CA ASP A 321 32.82 -0.77 7.82
C ASP A 321 33.87 -1.89 7.67
N LEU A 322 34.36 -2.11 6.45
CA LEU A 322 35.44 -3.05 6.15
C LEU A 322 36.76 -2.71 6.89
N LEU A 323 36.96 -1.45 7.27
CA LEU A 323 38.14 -1.00 7.99
C LEU A 323 38.07 -1.30 9.49
N ALA A 324 36.87 -1.48 10.06
CA ALA A 324 36.69 -1.60 11.49
C ALA A 324 37.48 -2.75 12.14
N PRO A 325 37.49 -3.99 11.60
CA PRO A 325 38.31 -5.07 12.16
C PRO A 325 39.82 -4.80 12.07
N MET A 326 40.25 -4.09 11.04
CA MET A 326 41.66 -3.72 10.85
C MET A 326 42.08 -2.62 11.83
N ILE A 327 41.20 -1.66 12.09
CA ILE A 327 41.40 -0.60 13.09
C ILE A 327 41.52 -1.23 14.50
N GLU A 328 40.62 -2.13 14.86
CA GLU A 328 40.68 -2.80 16.18
C GLU A 328 41.97 -3.61 16.35
N LYS A 329 42.40 -4.32 15.30
CA LYS A 329 43.57 -5.20 15.35
C LYS A 329 44.91 -4.46 15.24
N GLU A 330 45.04 -3.51 14.32
CA GLU A 330 46.31 -2.82 14.06
C GLU A 330 46.52 -1.58 14.94
N LEU A 331 45.45 -0.88 15.31
CA LEU A 331 45.53 0.36 16.09
C LEU A 331 45.16 0.17 17.57
N GLY A 332 44.54 -0.95 17.93
CA GLY A 332 44.04 -1.20 19.29
C GLY A 332 42.88 -0.27 19.69
N ILE A 333 42.29 0.43 18.72
CA ILE A 333 41.17 1.35 18.90
C ILE A 333 39.88 0.54 18.91
N ARG A 334 39.03 0.72 19.92
CA ARG A 334 37.73 0.04 19.99
C ARG A 334 36.73 0.72 19.05
N THR A 335 36.08 -0.05 18.18
CA THR A 335 34.93 0.42 17.40
C THR A 335 33.62 0.05 18.09
N PHE A 336 32.55 0.77 17.77
CA PHE A 336 31.24 0.56 18.37
C PHE A 336 30.21 0.15 17.32
N SER A 337 29.26 -0.68 17.70
CA SER A 337 27.99 -0.81 17.00
C SER A 337 27.08 0.39 17.32
N VAL A 338 26.04 0.59 16.49
CA VAL A 338 25.01 1.63 16.72
C VAL A 338 24.37 1.48 18.12
N GLU A 339 24.07 0.25 18.53
CA GLU A 339 23.45 -0.06 19.83
C GLU A 339 24.38 0.21 21.02
N GLU A 340 25.67 -0.11 20.90
CA GLU A 340 26.66 0.20 21.94
C GLU A 340 26.81 1.72 22.10
N MET A 341 26.92 2.47 20.99
CA MET A 341 27.05 3.92 21.05
C MET A 341 25.79 4.59 21.60
N ALA A 342 24.59 4.12 21.21
CA ALA A 342 23.34 4.59 21.78
C ALA A 342 23.28 4.37 23.30
N SER A 343 23.77 3.23 23.78
CA SER A 343 23.84 2.94 25.22
C SER A 343 24.78 3.89 25.96
N GLN A 344 25.91 4.28 25.35
CA GLN A 344 26.83 5.28 25.91
C GLN A 344 26.19 6.68 25.94
N ILE A 345 25.50 7.10 24.88
CA ILE A 345 24.82 8.40 24.85
C ILE A 345 23.72 8.49 25.91
N LEU A 346 23.02 7.39 26.18
CA LEU A 346 21.98 7.36 27.20
C LEU A 346 22.52 7.50 28.62
N THR A 347 23.79 7.18 28.90
CA THR A 347 24.35 7.41 30.25
C THR A 347 24.47 8.90 30.56
N LEU A 348 24.62 9.72 29.52
CA LEU A 348 24.71 11.17 29.65
C LEU A 348 23.42 11.76 30.22
N LEU A 349 22.25 11.15 29.98
CA LEU A 349 20.95 11.73 30.35
C LEU A 349 20.65 11.70 31.87
N PRO A 350 20.33 10.56 32.54
CA PRO A 350 19.95 10.62 33.95
C PRO A 350 21.15 10.70 34.92
N ARG A 351 22.32 10.12 34.58
CA ARG A 351 23.44 9.99 35.53
C ARG A 351 24.38 11.20 35.55
N GLU A 352 24.55 11.87 34.42
CA GLU A 352 25.54 12.95 34.27
C GLU A 352 24.90 14.34 34.15
N ALA A 353 23.56 14.43 34.10
CA ALA A 353 22.85 15.71 34.17
C ALA A 353 23.11 16.46 35.49
N ALA A 354 23.38 15.75 36.59
CA ALA A 354 23.77 16.35 37.86
C ALA A 354 25.16 17.01 37.79
N ASP A 355 26.11 16.40 37.09
CA ASP A 355 27.47 16.94 36.90
C ASP A 355 27.49 18.07 35.85
N ALA A 356 26.74 17.91 34.76
CA ALA A 356 26.52 18.94 33.74
C ALA A 356 25.76 20.17 34.28
N SER A 357 25.17 20.07 35.48
CA SER A 357 24.49 21.17 36.16
C SER A 357 25.41 22.22 36.76
N ALA A 358 26.66 21.85 37.02
CA ALA A 358 27.70 22.73 37.57
C ALA A 358 28.60 23.34 36.49
N SER A 359 28.90 22.58 35.43
CA SER A 359 29.71 23.03 34.29
C SER A 359 29.45 22.14 33.07
N PRO A 360 29.59 22.64 31.82
CA PRO A 360 29.48 21.82 30.62
C PRO A 360 30.42 20.60 30.66
N LEU A 361 29.89 19.44 30.32
CA LEU A 361 30.62 18.17 30.36
C LEU A 361 31.21 17.86 28.98
N MET A 362 32.43 17.34 28.95
CA MET A 362 33.03 16.76 27.74
C MET A 362 33.30 15.28 27.99
N THR A 363 32.57 14.41 27.29
CA THR A 363 32.67 12.95 27.44
C THR A 363 33.37 12.35 26.23
N ASP A 364 34.47 11.63 26.47
CA ASP A 364 35.21 10.91 25.44
C ASP A 364 34.56 9.53 25.20
N LEU A 365 33.88 9.40 24.06
CA LEU A 365 33.28 8.16 23.57
C LEU A 365 34.04 7.61 22.34
N THR A 366 35.35 7.88 22.24
CA THR A 366 36.10 7.59 21.03
C THR A 366 36.75 6.22 20.99
N GLY A 367 36.69 5.45 22.09
CA GLY A 367 37.30 4.12 22.14
C GLY A 367 38.83 4.13 22.07
N GLY A 368 39.46 5.23 22.50
CA GLY A 368 40.92 5.40 22.51
C GLY A 368 41.52 6.13 21.31
N ILE A 369 40.72 6.54 20.31
CA ILE A 369 41.19 7.31 19.13
C ILE A 369 41.95 8.58 19.52
N THR A 370 41.41 9.35 20.47
CA THR A 370 41.99 10.61 20.96
C THR A 370 43.40 10.46 21.53
N GLY A 371 43.74 9.26 22.04
CA GLY A 371 45.06 8.96 22.58
C GLY A 371 46.08 8.44 21.56
N TYR A 372 45.69 8.28 20.28
CA TYR A 372 46.54 7.71 19.24
C TYR A 372 47.06 8.82 18.28
N PRO A 373 48.36 9.14 18.28
CA PRO A 373 48.93 10.13 17.36
C PRO A 373 48.78 9.68 15.90
N ASP A 374 48.47 10.62 15.00
CA ASP A 374 48.43 10.39 13.55
C ASP A 374 47.49 9.26 13.07
N TRP A 375 46.46 8.93 13.86
CA TRP A 375 45.50 7.86 13.54
C TRP A 375 44.85 8.01 12.16
N GLY A 376 44.63 9.26 11.70
CA GLY A 376 44.03 9.54 10.40
C GLY A 376 44.90 9.13 9.21
N GLU A 377 46.23 9.28 9.32
CA GLU A 377 47.18 8.81 8.29
C GLU A 377 47.17 7.29 8.22
N ARG A 378 47.20 6.64 9.38
CA ARG A 378 47.21 5.18 9.43
C ARG A 378 45.91 4.56 8.90
N VAL A 379 44.77 5.21 9.13
CA VAL A 379 43.48 4.79 8.53
C VAL A 379 43.49 4.96 7.00
N ARG A 380 44.12 6.02 6.46
CA ARG A 380 44.29 6.17 5.00
C ARG A 380 45.15 5.05 4.41
N ASP A 381 46.24 4.66 5.07
CA ASP A 381 47.07 3.53 4.65
C ASP A 381 46.26 2.22 4.61
N LEU A 382 45.47 1.96 5.65
CA LEU A 382 44.60 0.78 5.71
C LEU A 382 43.57 0.79 4.58
N ARG A 383 43.00 1.96 4.29
CA ARG A 383 42.06 2.13 3.19
C ARG A 383 42.70 1.84 1.83
N GLN A 384 43.93 2.30 1.61
CA GLN A 384 44.67 2.00 0.38
C GLN A 384 44.95 0.51 0.23
N LYS A 385 45.40 -0.16 1.30
CA LYS A 385 45.63 -1.62 1.29
C LYS A 385 44.37 -2.43 0.97
N VAL A 386 43.21 -2.00 1.48
CA VAL A 386 41.93 -2.65 1.19
C VAL A 386 41.50 -2.38 -0.25
N ALA A 387 41.68 -1.17 -0.77
CA ALA A 387 41.41 -0.85 -2.17
C ALA A 387 42.25 -1.71 -3.12
N GLU A 388 43.53 -1.94 -2.80
CA GLU A 388 44.43 -2.80 -3.58
C GLU A 388 44.01 -4.27 -3.56
N GLN A 389 43.42 -4.78 -2.46
CA GLN A 389 42.92 -6.15 -2.35
C GLN A 389 41.60 -6.39 -3.10
N VAL A 390 40.78 -5.34 -3.31
CA VAL A 390 39.48 -5.43 -4.00
C VAL A 390 39.62 -5.39 -5.54
N ILE A 391 40.77 -4.99 -6.09
CA ILE A 391 41.04 -4.89 -7.55
C ILE A 391 41.49 -6.24 -8.17
N SER A 392 41.23 -7.38 -7.53
CA SER A 392 41.39 -8.69 -8.19
C SER A 392 40.11 -9.07 -8.96
N PRO A 393 40.17 -9.38 -10.27
CA PRO A 393 38.98 -9.72 -11.04
C PRO A 393 38.38 -11.04 -10.53
N PRO A 394 37.05 -11.17 -10.42
CA PRO A 394 36.44 -12.43 -10.01
C PRO A 394 36.77 -13.52 -11.04
N GLY A 395 37.46 -14.56 -10.57
CA GLY A 395 37.78 -15.74 -11.37
C GLY A 395 36.51 -16.40 -11.90
N LYS A 396 36.53 -16.77 -13.19
CA LYS A 396 35.48 -17.60 -13.81
C LYS A 396 35.41 -18.95 -13.09
N GLY A 397 34.43 -19.11 -12.20
CA GLY A 397 34.06 -20.41 -11.66
C GLY A 397 33.44 -21.31 -12.74
N PRO A 398 33.47 -22.65 -12.56
CA PRO A 398 33.02 -23.60 -13.57
C PRO A 398 31.51 -23.48 -13.78
N GLY A 399 31.07 -23.57 -15.03
CA GLY A 399 29.70 -23.32 -15.45
C GLY A 399 28.65 -24.15 -14.70
N SER A 400 27.86 -23.48 -13.87
CA SER A 400 26.51 -23.91 -13.58
C SER A 400 25.65 -23.62 -14.82
N SER A 401 24.96 -24.65 -15.33
CA SER A 401 23.96 -24.55 -16.39
C SER A 401 23.03 -23.36 -16.14
N ARG A 402 23.17 -22.30 -16.94
CA ARG A 402 22.25 -21.15 -16.93
C ARG A 402 20.89 -21.64 -17.41
N GLY A 403 19.93 -21.75 -16.50
CA GLY A 403 18.52 -21.63 -16.85
C GLY A 403 18.30 -20.28 -17.55
N ASN A 404 17.33 -20.22 -18.46
CA ASN A 404 17.03 -19.03 -19.25
C ASN A 404 16.84 -17.81 -18.32
N PRO A 405 17.69 -16.77 -18.38
CA PRO A 405 17.78 -15.73 -17.34
C PRO A 405 16.58 -14.76 -17.26
N GLY A 406 15.54 -14.97 -18.08
CA GLY A 406 14.36 -14.10 -18.18
C GLY A 406 13.04 -14.72 -17.71
N VAL A 407 13.05 -15.95 -17.19
CA VAL A 407 11.84 -16.60 -16.66
C VAL A 407 11.89 -16.54 -15.14
N LEU A 408 10.91 -15.87 -14.53
CA LEU A 408 10.84 -15.75 -13.08
C LEU A 408 10.36 -17.07 -12.46
N PRO A 409 10.85 -17.44 -11.26
CA PRO A 409 10.36 -18.63 -10.58
C PRO A 409 8.87 -18.46 -10.29
N LEU A 410 8.08 -19.48 -10.66
CA LEU A 410 6.64 -19.53 -10.40
C LEU A 410 6.38 -19.22 -8.92
N SER A 411 5.61 -18.16 -8.65
CA SER A 411 4.90 -18.06 -7.37
C SER A 411 4.03 -19.31 -7.28
N PRO A 412 3.99 -20.02 -6.15
CA PRO A 412 3.11 -21.18 -6.04
C PRO A 412 1.64 -20.74 -6.15
N PRO A 413 0.87 -21.08 -7.20
CA PRO A 413 -0.54 -20.71 -7.26
C PRO A 413 -1.38 -21.93 -6.87
N GLY A 414 -2.59 -21.66 -6.39
CA GLY A 414 -3.64 -22.66 -6.30
C GLY A 414 -4.10 -22.97 -4.87
N TYR A 415 -5.38 -23.30 -4.78
CA TYR A 415 -6.04 -23.88 -3.61
C TYR A 415 -5.14 -24.99 -3.03
N ARG A 416 -4.52 -24.70 -1.89
CA ARG A 416 -3.80 -25.71 -1.11
C ARG A 416 -4.78 -26.22 -0.05
N PRO A 417 -5.40 -27.40 -0.24
CA PRO A 417 -6.22 -27.96 0.81
C PRO A 417 -5.34 -28.12 2.05
N ALA A 418 -5.80 -27.55 3.17
CA ALA A 418 -5.12 -27.74 4.44
C ALA A 418 -5.03 -29.25 4.71
N SER A 419 -3.85 -29.74 5.08
CA SER A 419 -3.73 -31.14 5.51
C SER A 419 -4.67 -31.35 6.71
N PRO A 420 -5.53 -32.40 6.72
CA PRO A 420 -6.46 -32.63 7.81
C PRO A 420 -5.70 -32.68 9.14
N GLY A 421 -5.89 -31.67 9.99
CA GLY A 421 -5.28 -31.65 11.31
C GLY A 421 -5.87 -32.76 12.18
N THR A 422 -5.09 -33.24 13.16
CA THR A 422 -5.52 -34.25 14.15
C THR A 422 -6.69 -33.80 15.06
N LEU A 423 -7.16 -32.55 14.93
CA LEU A 423 -8.20 -31.91 15.74
C LEU A 423 -9.64 -32.30 15.35
N PHE A 424 -9.89 -32.94 14.21
CA PHE A 424 -11.25 -33.14 13.67
C PHE A 424 -11.82 -34.58 13.82
N SER A 425 -11.12 -35.47 14.54
CA SER A 425 -11.55 -36.87 14.75
C SER A 425 -12.99 -37.06 15.29
N PRO A 426 -13.58 -36.16 16.11
CA PRO A 426 -14.96 -36.32 16.61
C PRO A 426 -16.07 -36.02 15.59
N LEU A 427 -15.75 -35.41 14.45
CA LEU A 427 -16.72 -34.95 13.45
C LEU A 427 -16.89 -35.92 12.27
N SER A 428 -16.15 -37.04 12.28
CA SER A 428 -16.23 -38.06 11.24
C SER A 428 -17.62 -38.72 11.20
N GLY A 429 -18.21 -38.81 10.00
CA GLY A 429 -19.52 -39.46 9.78
C GLY A 429 -20.75 -38.56 9.96
N GLN A 430 -20.59 -37.25 10.20
CA GLN A 430 -21.72 -36.32 10.17
C GLN A 430 -22.18 -36.03 8.73
N SER A 431 -23.48 -35.76 8.56
CA SER A 431 -24.04 -35.41 7.24
C SER A 431 -23.58 -34.01 6.81
N LEU A 432 -23.27 -33.87 5.53
CA LEU A 432 -22.83 -32.63 4.91
C LEU A 432 -23.96 -31.98 4.09
N GLN A 433 -25.19 -32.52 4.12
CA GLN A 433 -26.33 -32.06 3.33
C GLN A 433 -26.68 -30.58 3.53
N ASN A 434 -26.50 -30.09 4.76
CA ASN A 434 -26.79 -28.71 5.14
C ASN A 434 -25.53 -27.83 5.27
N ALA A 435 -24.34 -28.40 5.05
CA ALA A 435 -23.11 -27.63 5.07
C ALA A 435 -23.01 -26.84 3.76
N ILE A 436 -22.96 -25.52 3.87
CA ILE A 436 -22.82 -24.62 2.72
C ILE A 436 -21.36 -24.21 2.59
N VAL A 437 -20.82 -24.31 1.38
CA VAL A 437 -19.41 -24.05 1.08
C VAL A 437 -19.27 -23.01 -0.02
N VAL A 438 -18.18 -22.24 0.06
CA VAL A 438 -17.71 -21.40 -1.05
C VAL A 438 -16.78 -22.24 -1.90
N VAL A 439 -17.13 -22.39 -3.17
CA VAL A 439 -16.36 -23.17 -4.15
C VAL A 439 -15.60 -22.32 -5.15
N GLY A 440 -15.86 -21.01 -5.18
CA GLY A 440 -15.14 -20.06 -6.03
C GLY A 440 -15.45 -18.62 -5.64
N PHE A 441 -14.56 -17.71 -6.00
CA PHE A 441 -14.71 -16.28 -5.78
C PHE A 441 -13.94 -15.49 -6.83
N GLY A 442 -14.38 -14.28 -7.12
CA GLY A 442 -13.71 -13.38 -8.06
C GLY A 442 -14.11 -11.94 -7.81
N GLU A 443 -13.24 -11.00 -8.17
CA GLU A 443 -13.51 -9.57 -8.01
C GLU A 443 -13.00 -8.76 -9.20
N VAL A 444 -13.54 -7.55 -9.32
CA VAL A 444 -12.95 -6.43 -10.06
C VAL A 444 -12.96 -5.24 -9.13
N GLY A 445 -11.81 -4.65 -8.86
CA GLY A 445 -11.67 -3.56 -7.89
C GLY A 445 -10.46 -2.68 -8.14
N PRO A 446 -10.11 -1.80 -7.19
CA PRO A 446 -9.06 -0.81 -7.37
C PRO A 446 -7.66 -1.37 -7.64
N TYR A 447 -7.40 -2.61 -7.20
CA TYR A 447 -6.13 -3.31 -7.40
C TYR A 447 -6.21 -4.40 -8.48
N GLY A 448 -7.19 -4.27 -9.39
CA GLY A 448 -7.44 -5.25 -10.44
C GLY A 448 -8.36 -6.37 -9.96
N ASP A 449 -7.85 -7.59 -10.00
CA ASP A 449 -8.57 -8.79 -9.59
C ASP A 449 -8.20 -9.26 -8.17
N GLU A 450 -8.73 -10.42 -7.77
CA GLU A 450 -8.55 -10.97 -6.42
C GLU A 450 -7.11 -11.34 -6.10
N SER A 451 -6.30 -11.64 -7.12
CA SER A 451 -4.86 -11.93 -6.96
C SER A 451 -4.10 -10.63 -6.72
N GLY A 452 -4.37 -9.60 -7.52
CA GLY A 452 -3.70 -8.31 -7.38
C GLY A 452 -4.03 -7.59 -6.09
N ARG A 453 -5.29 -7.62 -5.68
CA ARG A 453 -5.70 -7.09 -4.39
C ARG A 453 -5.05 -7.87 -3.24
N TRP A 454 -4.95 -9.20 -3.31
CA TRP A 454 -4.31 -10.01 -2.28
C TRP A 454 -2.80 -9.76 -2.17
N ASP A 455 -2.10 -9.66 -3.29
CA ASP A 455 -0.66 -9.38 -3.32
C ASP A 455 -0.35 -8.04 -2.64
N VAL A 456 -1.09 -6.99 -3.00
CA VAL A 456 -0.90 -5.65 -2.44
C VAL A 456 -1.33 -5.58 -0.98
N GLU A 457 -2.41 -6.26 -0.61
CA GLU A 457 -2.88 -6.34 0.78
C GLU A 457 -1.85 -7.03 1.69
N LEU A 458 -1.22 -8.10 1.21
CA LEU A 458 -0.24 -8.88 1.99
C LEU A 458 1.16 -8.25 1.99
N THR A 459 1.62 -7.75 0.84
CA THR A 459 3.03 -7.37 0.63
C THR A 459 3.24 -5.90 0.31
N GLY A 460 2.18 -5.16 -0.04
CA GLY A 460 2.27 -3.78 -0.50
C GLY A 460 2.70 -3.60 -1.96
N ALA A 461 2.95 -4.69 -2.68
CA ALA A 461 3.34 -4.68 -4.10
C ALA A 461 2.61 -5.77 -4.87
N TYR A 462 2.53 -5.63 -6.19
CA TYR A 462 2.01 -6.71 -7.04
C TYR A 462 3.02 -7.87 -7.13
N GLY A 463 2.52 -9.09 -7.07
CA GLY A 463 3.28 -10.28 -7.45
C GLY A 463 3.67 -10.22 -8.92
N HIS A 464 4.69 -10.99 -9.29
CA HIS A 464 5.22 -10.98 -10.67
C HIS A 464 4.14 -11.32 -11.70
N GLU A 465 3.34 -12.35 -11.41
CA GLU A 465 2.24 -12.80 -12.26
C GLU A 465 1.15 -11.75 -12.41
N THR A 466 0.75 -11.14 -11.30
CA THR A 466 -0.28 -10.10 -11.29
C THR A 466 0.20 -8.86 -12.04
N ALA A 467 1.45 -8.45 -11.85
CA ALA A 467 2.03 -7.32 -12.57
C ALA A 467 2.04 -7.56 -14.09
N LEU A 468 2.33 -8.78 -14.54
CA LEU A 468 2.24 -9.17 -15.95
C LEU A 468 0.79 -9.13 -16.45
N HIS A 469 -0.14 -9.73 -15.73
CA HIS A 469 -1.57 -9.75 -16.09
C HIS A 469 -2.12 -8.33 -16.21
N LEU A 470 -1.90 -7.49 -15.20
CA LEU A 470 -2.32 -6.09 -15.18
C LEU A 470 -1.65 -5.26 -16.29
N ALA A 471 -0.37 -5.51 -16.61
CA ALA A 471 0.30 -4.82 -17.71
C ALA A 471 -0.38 -5.08 -19.06
N ILE A 472 -0.88 -6.30 -19.29
CA ILE A 472 -1.61 -6.66 -20.51
C ILE A 472 -3.02 -6.08 -20.46
N GLU A 473 -3.73 -6.26 -19.34
CA GLU A 473 -5.10 -5.77 -19.13
C GLU A 473 -5.20 -4.26 -19.34
N THR A 474 -4.21 -3.50 -18.85
CA THR A 474 -4.14 -2.04 -18.98
C THR A 474 -3.54 -1.56 -20.31
N GLY A 475 -3.25 -2.49 -21.24
CA GLY A 475 -2.72 -2.20 -22.56
C GLY A 475 -1.28 -1.65 -22.59
N ARG A 476 -0.53 -1.78 -21.49
CA ARG A 476 0.88 -1.32 -21.41
C ARG A 476 1.82 -2.21 -22.19
N ILE A 477 1.50 -3.51 -22.25
CA ILE A 477 2.19 -4.49 -23.08
C ILE A 477 1.18 -5.29 -23.91
N THR A 478 1.67 -5.90 -24.98
CA THR A 478 0.92 -6.86 -25.81
C THR A 478 1.64 -8.21 -25.80
N LEU A 479 0.87 -9.28 -25.68
CA LEU A 479 1.39 -10.65 -25.78
C LEU A 479 1.23 -11.13 -27.22
N ASN A 480 2.34 -11.48 -27.88
CA ASN A 480 2.27 -12.21 -29.15
C ASN A 480 2.09 -13.70 -28.85
N THR A 481 0.87 -14.22 -29.03
CA THR A 481 0.55 -15.63 -28.77
C THR A 481 1.29 -16.62 -29.67
N ALA A 482 1.80 -16.19 -30.83
CA ALA A 482 2.56 -17.05 -31.74
C ALA A 482 3.98 -17.34 -31.24
N ASP A 483 4.64 -16.34 -30.65
CA ASP A 483 6.05 -16.43 -30.23
C ASP A 483 6.21 -16.45 -28.70
N GLY A 484 5.15 -16.20 -27.93
CA GLY A 484 5.17 -16.09 -26.47
C GLY A 484 5.83 -14.80 -25.93
N ASN A 485 6.23 -13.88 -26.82
CA ASN A 485 6.98 -12.67 -26.46
C ASN A 485 6.06 -11.52 -26.03
N PHE A 486 6.46 -10.81 -24.98
CA PHE A 486 5.84 -9.54 -24.58
C PHE A 486 6.43 -8.38 -25.38
N LYS A 487 5.58 -7.45 -25.81
CA LYS A 487 5.99 -6.22 -26.49
C LYS A 487 5.44 -5.01 -25.79
N ASP A 488 6.27 -4.01 -25.55
CA ASP A 488 5.83 -2.69 -25.08
C ASP A 488 4.88 -2.06 -26.12
N SER A 489 3.67 -1.68 -25.72
CA SER A 489 2.66 -1.14 -26.64
C SER A 489 3.05 0.22 -27.23
N LYS A 490 3.94 0.98 -26.57
CA LYS A 490 4.40 2.30 -27.04
C LYS A 490 5.67 2.20 -27.88
N SER A 491 6.67 1.43 -27.44
CA SER A 491 7.95 1.35 -28.15
C SER A 491 8.05 0.21 -29.15
N GLY A 492 7.21 -0.83 -29.02
CA GLY A 492 7.30 -2.06 -29.82
C GLY A 492 8.47 -2.98 -29.45
N GLU A 493 9.23 -2.63 -28.39
CA GLU A 493 10.36 -3.39 -27.88
C GLU A 493 9.91 -4.73 -27.29
N ILE A 494 10.66 -5.80 -27.58
CA ILE A 494 10.42 -7.12 -26.99
C ILE A 494 11.00 -7.15 -25.57
N LEU A 495 10.18 -7.52 -24.61
CA LEU A 495 10.51 -7.54 -23.19
C LEU A 495 10.46 -8.96 -22.62
N THR A 496 11.35 -9.25 -21.69
CA THR A 496 11.28 -10.42 -20.81
C THR A 496 10.30 -10.18 -19.65
N GLU A 497 9.84 -11.26 -18.99
CA GLU A 497 8.95 -11.15 -17.82
C GLU A 497 9.55 -10.27 -16.71
N THR A 498 10.83 -10.46 -16.41
CA THR A 498 11.56 -9.66 -15.41
C THR A 498 11.62 -8.18 -15.77
N GLU A 499 11.84 -7.86 -17.04
CA GLU A 499 11.87 -6.47 -17.51
C GLU A 499 10.49 -5.82 -17.42
N VAL A 500 9.42 -6.56 -17.70
CA VAL A 500 8.05 -6.04 -17.51
C VAL A 500 7.81 -5.67 -16.05
N VAL A 501 8.09 -6.58 -15.11
CA VAL A 501 7.86 -6.33 -13.68
C VAL A 501 8.71 -5.16 -13.19
N THR A 502 10.00 -5.14 -13.55
CA THR A 502 10.94 -4.09 -13.11
C THR A 502 10.55 -2.72 -13.68
N ARG A 503 10.06 -2.67 -14.92
CA ARG A 503 9.75 -1.41 -15.62
C ARG A 503 8.36 -0.88 -15.30
N PHE A 504 7.37 -1.76 -15.17
CA PHE A 504 5.97 -1.37 -15.04
C PHE A 504 5.38 -1.58 -13.64
N GLY A 505 5.99 -2.38 -12.76
CA GLY A 505 5.45 -2.69 -11.43
C GLY A 505 5.05 -1.45 -10.63
N ASP A 506 5.99 -0.53 -10.43
CA ASP A 506 5.73 0.74 -9.71
C ASP A 506 4.70 1.63 -10.42
N LEU A 507 4.70 1.62 -11.75
CA LEU A 507 3.78 2.43 -12.54
C LEU A 507 2.35 1.89 -12.46
N LEU A 508 2.18 0.57 -12.47
CA LEU A 508 0.90 -0.10 -12.29
C LEU A 508 0.37 0.17 -10.88
N LEU A 509 1.22 0.07 -9.86
CA LEU A 509 0.82 0.33 -8.48
C LEU A 509 0.37 1.79 -8.29
N LYS A 510 1.08 2.76 -8.87
CA LYS A 510 0.67 4.18 -8.87
C LYS A 510 -0.64 4.44 -9.61
N GLY A 511 -0.90 3.67 -10.68
CA GLY A 511 -2.14 3.71 -11.46
C GLY A 511 -3.30 2.94 -10.84
N SER A 512 -3.11 2.31 -9.67
CA SER A 512 -4.09 1.45 -9.00
C SER A 512 -4.43 1.97 -7.61
N GLY A 513 -5.48 1.41 -7.00
CA GLY A 513 -5.86 1.71 -5.62
C GLY A 513 -6.48 3.09 -5.44
N ILE A 514 -6.37 3.60 -4.22
CA ILE A 514 -6.87 4.92 -3.83
C ILE A 514 -5.91 6.00 -4.35
N ARG A 515 -6.45 6.89 -5.19
CA ARG A 515 -5.67 7.97 -5.82
C ARG A 515 -6.55 9.17 -6.16
N LEU A 516 -5.91 10.24 -6.60
CA LEU A 516 -6.60 11.41 -7.13
C LEU A 516 -7.33 11.05 -8.43
N ARG A 517 -8.55 11.57 -8.56
CA ARG A 517 -9.35 11.54 -9.78
C ARG A 517 -8.61 12.31 -10.88
N PRO A 518 -8.62 11.82 -12.13
CA PRO A 518 -8.02 12.54 -13.25
C PRO A 518 -8.81 13.83 -13.57
N SER A 519 -8.23 14.75 -14.34
CA SER A 519 -8.92 15.96 -14.79
C SER A 519 -9.92 15.72 -15.93
N GLU A 520 -9.81 14.57 -16.59
CA GLU A 520 -10.59 14.15 -17.76
C GLU A 520 -10.99 12.68 -17.65
N GLY A 521 -11.99 12.27 -18.45
CA GLY A 521 -12.54 10.92 -18.44
C GLY A 521 -13.72 10.73 -17.47
N TYR A 522 -14.12 9.47 -17.29
CA TYR A 522 -15.34 9.09 -16.57
C TYR A 522 -15.31 9.49 -15.08
N ASN A 523 -14.22 9.19 -14.39
CA ASN A 523 -14.04 9.48 -12.96
C ASN A 523 -13.38 10.83 -12.70
N ARG A 524 -13.59 11.80 -13.57
CA ARG A 524 -12.88 13.07 -13.47
C ARG A 524 -13.28 13.85 -12.22
N ASP A 525 -12.43 14.80 -11.85
CA ASP A 525 -12.60 15.72 -10.72
C ASP A 525 -13.71 16.78 -10.90
N ARG A 526 -14.45 16.76 -12.01
CA ARG A 526 -15.47 17.75 -12.37
C ARG A 526 -16.76 17.12 -12.90
N TYR A 527 -17.88 17.77 -12.65
CA TYR A 527 -19.20 17.27 -13.07
C TYR A 527 -20.04 18.33 -13.80
N PRO A 528 -20.91 17.90 -14.74
CA PRO A 528 -21.79 18.81 -15.43
C PRO A 528 -22.85 19.37 -14.47
N SER A 529 -23.12 20.67 -14.58
CA SER A 529 -24.12 21.38 -13.80
C SER A 529 -24.81 22.44 -14.67
N VAL A 530 -25.76 23.15 -14.09
CA VAL A 530 -26.42 24.29 -14.72
C VAL A 530 -26.34 25.50 -13.80
N GLN A 531 -26.07 26.66 -14.39
CA GLN A 531 -26.08 27.95 -13.69
C GLN A 531 -27.20 28.83 -14.23
N GLN A 532 -28.02 29.35 -13.32
CA GLN A 532 -29.03 30.33 -13.68
C GLN A 532 -28.37 31.70 -13.86
N VAL A 533 -28.51 32.27 -15.05
CA VAL A 533 -28.01 33.61 -15.41
C VAL A 533 -29.19 34.48 -15.81
N THR A 534 -29.18 35.76 -15.42
CA THR A 534 -30.17 36.74 -15.85
C THR A 534 -29.61 37.56 -16.99
N LEU A 535 -30.36 37.68 -18.09
CA LEU A 535 -29.96 38.50 -19.24
C LEU A 535 -29.95 39.97 -18.87
N ASP A 536 -28.82 40.63 -19.08
CA ASP A 536 -28.65 42.08 -18.93
C ASP A 536 -29.17 42.85 -20.16
N ARG A 537 -29.07 42.23 -21.34
CA ARG A 537 -29.52 42.78 -22.62
C ARG A 537 -30.31 41.73 -23.42
N PRO A 538 -31.14 42.17 -24.39
CA PRO A 538 -31.80 41.24 -25.28
C PRO A 538 -30.79 40.40 -26.08
N VAL A 539 -31.06 39.11 -26.23
CA VAL A 539 -30.20 38.17 -26.96
C VAL A 539 -30.98 37.56 -28.11
N VAL A 540 -30.40 37.51 -29.30
CA VAL A 540 -30.98 36.86 -30.47
C VAL A 540 -30.33 35.51 -30.65
N CYS A 541 -31.12 34.44 -30.61
CA CYS A 541 -30.69 33.07 -30.80
C CYS A 541 -31.17 32.58 -32.18
N ARG A 542 -30.26 32.03 -32.98
CA ARG A 542 -30.60 31.31 -34.21
C ARG A 542 -31.18 29.94 -33.86
N VAL A 543 -32.23 29.52 -34.55
CA VAL A 543 -32.90 28.23 -34.39
C VAL A 543 -33.06 27.55 -35.75
N LYS A 544 -33.35 26.24 -35.76
CA LYS A 544 -33.41 25.47 -37.01
C LYS A 544 -34.66 25.79 -37.83
N ASP A 545 -35.80 25.89 -37.16
CA ASP A 545 -37.10 26.11 -37.80
C ASP A 545 -38.06 26.91 -36.90
N GLU A 546 -39.22 27.29 -37.47
CA GLU A 546 -40.26 28.04 -36.77
C GLU A 546 -40.82 27.27 -35.55
N SER A 547 -40.89 25.94 -35.61
CA SER A 547 -41.47 25.13 -34.54
C SER A 547 -40.57 25.16 -33.31
N GLU A 548 -39.26 25.01 -33.49
CA GLU A 548 -38.23 25.18 -32.46
C GLU A 548 -38.24 26.62 -31.93
N ALA A 549 -38.39 27.62 -32.81
CA ALA A 549 -38.49 29.01 -32.43
C ALA A 549 -39.65 29.27 -31.44
N ARG A 550 -40.82 28.72 -31.74
CA ARG A 550 -42.02 28.81 -30.89
C ARG A 550 -41.89 28.01 -29.59
N LEU A 551 -41.21 26.86 -29.60
CA LEU A 551 -40.92 26.08 -28.39
C LEU A 551 -39.99 26.82 -27.42
N LEU A 552 -39.02 27.56 -27.98
CA LEU A 552 -38.08 28.37 -27.21
C LEU A 552 -38.71 29.67 -26.72
N ALA A 553 -39.64 30.28 -27.48
CA ALA A 553 -40.38 31.49 -27.10
C ALA A 553 -41.45 31.22 -26.01
N ARG A 554 -40.99 31.05 -24.77
CA ARG A 554 -41.85 30.70 -23.61
C ARG A 554 -42.47 31.92 -22.92
N GLU A 555 -41.82 33.08 -23.04
CA GLU A 555 -42.29 34.32 -22.43
C GLU A 555 -43.02 35.19 -23.45
N LYS A 556 -44.03 35.95 -23.01
CA LYS A 556 -44.78 36.86 -23.91
C LYS A 556 -43.90 37.96 -24.53
N SER A 557 -42.75 38.24 -23.92
CA SER A 557 -41.77 39.22 -24.38
C SER A 557 -40.77 38.65 -25.40
N ASP A 558 -40.87 37.37 -25.74
CA ASP A 558 -40.00 36.74 -26.74
C ASP A 558 -40.53 37.04 -28.15
N GLU A 559 -39.65 37.42 -29.06
CA GLU A 559 -40.00 37.73 -30.44
C GLU A 559 -39.40 36.68 -31.38
N VAL A 560 -40.24 36.05 -32.19
CA VAL A 560 -39.84 35.08 -33.22
C VAL A 560 -39.86 35.78 -34.57
N PHE A 561 -38.78 35.70 -35.34
CA PHE A 561 -38.71 36.31 -36.68
C PHE A 561 -37.83 35.49 -37.62
N GLU A 562 -38.11 35.60 -38.92
CA GLU A 562 -37.35 34.98 -40.01
C GLU A 562 -36.43 36.03 -40.66
N SER A 563 -35.21 35.64 -41.04
CA SER A 563 -34.31 36.51 -41.80
C SER A 563 -34.60 36.48 -43.30
N GLU A 564 -34.08 37.46 -44.03
CA GLU A 564 -34.14 37.51 -45.49
C GLU A 564 -33.49 36.29 -46.18
N GLN A 565 -32.69 35.51 -45.45
CA GLN A 565 -32.04 34.28 -45.91
C GLN A 565 -32.81 33.00 -45.55
N GLY A 566 -34.01 33.13 -44.96
CA GLY A 566 -34.85 31.99 -44.56
C GLY A 566 -34.42 31.30 -43.27
N GLU A 567 -33.63 31.98 -42.42
CA GLU A 567 -33.19 31.45 -41.12
C GLU A 567 -34.10 31.97 -40.01
N TRP A 568 -34.47 31.11 -39.05
CA TRP A 568 -35.35 31.48 -37.95
C TRP A 568 -34.55 31.95 -36.72
N PHE A 569 -35.07 32.98 -36.03
CA PHE A 569 -34.47 33.55 -34.84
C PHE A 569 -35.50 33.74 -33.73
N VAL A 570 -35.04 33.65 -32.48
CA VAL A 570 -35.79 34.02 -31.27
C VAL A 570 -35.01 35.11 -30.53
N ARG A 571 -35.63 36.26 -30.33
CA ARG A 571 -35.11 37.33 -29.47
C ARG A 571 -35.66 37.17 -28.07
N LYS A 572 -34.77 36.85 -27.14
CA LYS A 572 -34.99 36.83 -25.70
C LYS A 572 -34.84 38.23 -25.13
N SER A 573 -35.81 38.66 -24.32
CA SER A 573 -35.80 39.99 -23.72
C SER A 573 -34.81 40.09 -22.53
N SER A 574 -34.34 41.30 -22.24
CA SER A 574 -33.55 41.59 -21.03
C SER A 574 -34.37 41.28 -19.76
N GLY A 575 -33.70 40.86 -18.69
CA GLY A 575 -34.30 40.48 -17.41
C GLY A 575 -34.73 39.02 -17.31
N GLN A 576 -34.68 38.25 -18.41
CA GLN A 576 -35.05 36.84 -18.39
C GLN A 576 -33.97 35.95 -17.76
N LYS A 577 -34.41 34.90 -17.07
CA LYS A 577 -33.55 33.89 -16.46
C LYS A 577 -33.33 32.74 -17.44
N LEU A 578 -32.08 32.47 -17.78
CA LEU A 578 -31.66 31.32 -18.57
C LEU A 578 -30.84 30.36 -17.72
N LEU A 579 -30.94 29.07 -18.02
CA LEU A 579 -30.05 28.06 -17.47
C LEU A 579 -28.94 27.80 -18.49
N LEU A 580 -27.70 28.07 -18.10
CA LEU A 580 -26.52 27.78 -18.91
C LEU A 580 -25.83 26.52 -18.38
N PRO A 581 -25.51 25.54 -19.23
CA PRO A 581 -24.65 24.43 -18.84
C PRO A 581 -23.28 24.94 -18.38
N CYS A 582 -22.77 24.38 -17.28
CA CYS A 582 -21.44 24.65 -16.77
C CYS A 582 -20.81 23.38 -16.18
N GLU A 583 -19.56 23.47 -15.76
CA GLU A 583 -18.89 22.42 -14.99
C GLU A 583 -18.59 22.92 -13.58
N ARG A 584 -18.62 22.01 -12.60
CA ARG A 584 -18.24 22.28 -11.22
C ARG A 584 -17.20 21.28 -10.75
N ASP A 585 -16.33 21.73 -9.86
CA ASP A 585 -15.34 20.87 -9.22
C ASP A 585 -16.02 19.99 -8.18
N LEU A 586 -15.61 18.73 -8.11
CA LEU A 586 -15.88 17.86 -6.97
C LEU A 586 -15.01 18.35 -5.81
N HIS A 587 -15.62 18.56 -4.65
CA HIS A 587 -14.87 18.85 -3.43
C HIS A 587 -13.94 17.67 -3.09
N ASN A 588 -14.49 16.46 -3.09
CA ASN A 588 -13.74 15.23 -2.84
C ASN A 588 -13.19 14.64 -4.16
N THR A 589 -11.89 14.85 -4.38
CA THR A 589 -11.18 14.41 -5.60
C THR A 589 -10.40 13.09 -5.43
N VAL A 590 -10.56 12.38 -4.31
CA VAL A 590 -9.88 11.09 -4.05
C VAL A 590 -10.89 9.95 -4.06
N ALA A 591 -10.56 8.86 -4.76
CA ALA A 591 -11.37 7.65 -4.78
C ALA A 591 -10.53 6.38 -5.05
N GLY A 592 -11.06 5.23 -4.67
CA GLY A 592 -10.54 3.92 -5.07
C GLY A 592 -11.09 3.53 -6.44
N MET A 593 -10.29 3.70 -7.49
CA MET A 593 -10.71 3.44 -8.87
C MET A 593 -10.04 2.17 -9.39
N VAL A 594 -10.72 1.40 -10.26
CA VAL A 594 -10.09 0.30 -11.01
C VAL A 594 -8.80 0.78 -11.71
N PRO A 595 -7.81 -0.11 -11.96
CA PRO A 595 -6.51 0.30 -12.51
C PRO A 595 -6.62 1.21 -13.73
N ASP A 596 -5.74 2.21 -13.81
CA ASP A 596 -5.68 3.11 -14.96
C ASP A 596 -5.38 2.33 -16.25
N GLY A 597 -6.22 2.55 -17.27
CA GLY A 597 -6.19 1.78 -18.52
C GLY A 597 -7.01 0.48 -18.50
N TRP A 598 -7.70 0.16 -17.40
CA TRP A 598 -8.60 -1.00 -17.34
C TRP A 598 -9.62 -0.97 -18.49
N ASP A 599 -9.65 -2.06 -19.27
CA ASP A 599 -10.49 -2.20 -20.45
C ASP A 599 -11.29 -3.51 -20.39
N PRO A 600 -12.64 -3.46 -20.30
CA PRO A 600 -13.47 -4.66 -20.25
C PRO A 600 -13.35 -5.51 -21.54
N ARG A 601 -12.91 -4.92 -22.66
CA ARG A 601 -12.68 -5.65 -23.92
C ARG A 601 -11.55 -6.66 -23.83
N PHE A 602 -10.59 -6.47 -22.91
CA PHE A 602 -9.55 -7.45 -22.61
C PHE A 602 -10.13 -8.83 -22.29
N TYR A 603 -11.30 -8.84 -21.65
CA TYR A 603 -11.99 -10.06 -21.26
C TYR A 603 -12.89 -10.66 -22.37
N GLY A 604 -12.82 -10.12 -23.60
CA GLY A 604 -13.53 -10.65 -24.76
C GLY A 604 -14.91 -10.06 -25.02
N LEU A 605 -15.28 -9.01 -24.28
CA LEU A 605 -16.48 -8.21 -24.53
C LEU A 605 -16.30 -7.35 -25.79
N THR A 606 -17.34 -7.28 -26.61
CA THR A 606 -17.33 -6.45 -27.82
C THR A 606 -17.53 -4.96 -27.49
N GLU A 607 -17.19 -4.08 -28.42
CA GLU A 607 -17.37 -2.64 -28.24
C GLU A 607 -18.84 -2.25 -28.04
N VAL A 608 -19.75 -2.91 -28.74
CA VAL A 608 -21.21 -2.71 -28.60
C VAL A 608 -21.65 -3.10 -27.19
N GLU A 609 -21.21 -4.26 -26.72
CA GLU A 609 -21.53 -4.76 -25.38
C GLU A 609 -21.04 -3.85 -24.25
N VAL A 610 -19.83 -3.30 -24.39
CA VAL A 610 -19.27 -2.33 -23.44
C VAL A 610 -20.04 -1.01 -23.48
N THR A 611 -20.54 -0.62 -24.65
CA THR A 611 -21.29 0.62 -24.84
C THR A 611 -22.75 0.51 -24.38
N ASP A 612 -23.36 -0.66 -24.48
CA ASP A 612 -24.76 -0.87 -24.15
C ASP A 612 -24.97 -1.14 -22.65
N ARG A 613 -24.02 -1.78 -21.97
CA ARG A 613 -24.17 -2.13 -20.55
C ARG A 613 -23.74 -0.98 -19.63
N ASP A 614 -24.32 -0.89 -18.43
CA ASP A 614 -23.72 -0.07 -17.37
C ASP A 614 -22.38 -0.68 -16.92
N ARG A 615 -21.44 0.15 -16.47
CA ARG A 615 -20.13 -0.31 -16.03
C ARG A 615 -20.22 -1.28 -14.85
N ASN A 616 -21.22 -1.09 -13.98
CA ASN A 616 -21.56 -2.03 -12.92
C ASN A 616 -21.83 -3.46 -13.43
N THR A 617 -22.59 -3.56 -14.52
CA THR A 617 -22.87 -4.84 -15.18
C THR A 617 -21.58 -5.49 -15.68
N LEU A 618 -20.66 -4.70 -16.26
CA LEU A 618 -19.37 -5.19 -16.74
C LEU A 618 -18.52 -5.77 -15.61
N TYR A 619 -18.44 -5.09 -14.46
CA TYR A 619 -17.71 -5.60 -13.29
C TYR A 619 -18.22 -6.94 -12.84
N MET A 620 -19.54 -7.08 -12.78
CA MET A 620 -20.14 -8.30 -12.27
C MET A 620 -20.04 -9.48 -13.25
N LEU A 621 -20.17 -9.23 -14.56
CA LEU A 621 -19.92 -10.28 -15.57
C LEU A 621 -18.49 -10.81 -15.45
N ILE A 622 -17.52 -9.91 -15.36
CA ILE A 622 -16.10 -10.27 -15.22
C ILE A 622 -15.85 -10.97 -13.88
N ALA A 623 -16.32 -10.41 -12.75
CA ALA A 623 -16.15 -11.01 -11.42
C ALA A 623 -16.80 -12.41 -11.33
N THR A 624 -17.95 -12.63 -11.97
CA THR A 624 -18.60 -13.95 -12.02
C THR A 624 -17.79 -14.94 -12.87
N ALA A 625 -17.29 -14.51 -14.03
CA ALA A 625 -16.42 -15.34 -14.86
C ALA A 625 -15.15 -15.74 -14.10
N ARG A 626 -14.56 -14.80 -13.36
CA ARG A 626 -13.42 -15.07 -12.46
C ARG A 626 -13.76 -16.04 -11.35
N ALA A 627 -14.93 -15.90 -10.73
CA ALA A 627 -15.38 -16.83 -9.70
C ALA A 627 -15.53 -18.26 -10.23
N LEU A 628 -16.06 -18.43 -11.46
CA LEU A 628 -16.14 -19.74 -12.13
C LEU A 628 -14.75 -20.31 -12.46
N MET A 629 -13.82 -19.47 -12.92
CA MET A 629 -12.44 -19.86 -13.17
C MET A 629 -11.75 -20.32 -11.88
N SER A 630 -11.89 -19.58 -10.78
CA SER A 630 -11.32 -19.98 -9.48
C SER A 630 -11.88 -21.33 -8.99
N ALA A 631 -13.13 -21.65 -9.32
CA ALA A 631 -13.73 -22.93 -8.99
C ALA A 631 -13.28 -24.09 -9.89
N GLY A 632 -12.57 -23.79 -10.99
CA GLY A 632 -12.29 -24.77 -12.05
C GLY A 632 -13.57 -25.31 -12.70
N LEU A 633 -14.66 -24.53 -12.70
CA LEU A 633 -16.00 -24.98 -13.07
C LEU A 633 -16.44 -24.38 -14.41
N SER A 634 -16.65 -25.23 -15.41
CA SER A 634 -17.32 -24.81 -16.65
C SER A 634 -18.84 -24.78 -16.52
N ILE A 635 -19.50 -23.96 -17.35
CA ILE A 635 -20.97 -23.90 -17.41
C ILE A 635 -21.54 -25.22 -17.95
N GLU A 636 -20.85 -25.89 -18.88
CA GLU A 636 -21.27 -27.22 -19.35
C GLU A 636 -21.25 -28.26 -18.22
N GLU A 637 -20.17 -28.31 -17.43
CA GLU A 637 -20.07 -29.22 -16.27
C GLU A 637 -21.15 -28.92 -15.23
N LEU A 638 -21.42 -27.63 -14.96
CA LEU A 638 -22.46 -27.18 -14.04
C LEU A 638 -23.85 -27.70 -14.47
N HIS A 639 -24.27 -27.49 -15.73
CA HIS A 639 -25.58 -27.95 -16.22
C HIS A 639 -25.67 -29.46 -16.41
N SER A 640 -24.54 -30.14 -16.63
CA SER A 640 -24.52 -31.61 -16.71
C SER A 640 -24.80 -32.28 -15.36
N THR A 641 -24.50 -31.59 -14.26
CA THR A 641 -24.60 -32.13 -12.90
C THR A 641 -25.78 -31.55 -12.12
N ILE A 642 -26.16 -30.30 -12.39
CA ILE A 642 -27.21 -29.57 -11.68
C ILE A 642 -28.24 -29.06 -12.69
N SER A 643 -29.52 -29.38 -12.45
CA SER A 643 -30.61 -28.86 -13.28
C SER A 643 -30.62 -27.34 -13.28
N ALA A 644 -30.88 -26.72 -14.43
CA ALA A 644 -30.95 -25.26 -14.54
C ALA A 644 -31.95 -24.61 -13.57
N GLY A 645 -33.02 -25.31 -13.16
CA GLY A 645 -33.98 -24.87 -12.14
C GLY A 645 -33.46 -24.90 -10.69
N ARG A 646 -32.26 -25.46 -10.48
CA ARG A 646 -31.55 -25.59 -9.19
C ARG A 646 -30.32 -24.68 -9.11
N ILE A 647 -30.04 -23.92 -10.17
CA ILE A 647 -28.99 -22.91 -10.23
C ILE A 647 -29.67 -21.56 -9.98
N GLY A 648 -29.22 -20.82 -8.97
CA GLY A 648 -29.79 -19.53 -8.61
C GLY A 648 -28.76 -18.41 -8.57
N ASN A 649 -29.28 -17.19 -8.47
CA ASN A 649 -28.51 -15.95 -8.49
C ASN A 649 -29.06 -14.98 -7.43
N ALA A 650 -28.19 -14.52 -6.54
CA ALA A 650 -28.48 -13.61 -5.45
C ALA A 650 -27.74 -12.26 -5.58
N LEU A 651 -27.10 -11.96 -6.72
CA LEU A 651 -26.29 -10.76 -6.90
C LEU A 651 -27.13 -9.48 -6.73
N GLY A 652 -26.58 -8.51 -6.00
CA GLY A 652 -27.23 -7.25 -5.67
C GLY A 652 -26.35 -6.02 -5.88
N SER A 653 -26.92 -4.84 -5.73
CA SER A 653 -26.22 -3.56 -5.80
C SER A 653 -26.79 -2.60 -4.75
N GLY A 654 -25.95 -1.75 -4.16
CA GLY A 654 -26.37 -0.77 -3.18
C GLY A 654 -27.22 0.33 -3.82
N ILE A 655 -26.82 0.82 -4.99
CA ILE A 655 -27.48 1.93 -5.69
C ILE A 655 -27.96 1.54 -7.10
N GLY A 656 -27.25 0.65 -7.80
CA GLY A 656 -27.51 0.29 -9.19
C GLY A 656 -26.66 1.09 -10.20
N GLY A 657 -27.03 1.05 -11.48
CA GLY A 657 -26.28 1.71 -12.58
C GLY A 657 -26.37 3.23 -12.52
N MET A 658 -25.56 3.86 -11.66
CA MET A 658 -25.64 5.29 -11.40
C MET A 658 -25.32 6.15 -12.63
N GLU A 659 -24.41 5.73 -13.50
CA GLU A 659 -24.13 6.51 -14.72
C GLU A 659 -25.35 6.58 -15.63
N ARG A 660 -26.02 5.43 -15.85
CA ARG A 660 -27.25 5.37 -16.64
C ARG A 660 -28.40 6.11 -15.97
N LEU A 661 -28.49 6.03 -14.64
CA LEU A 661 -29.47 6.79 -13.87
C LEU A 661 -29.28 8.30 -14.05
N VAL A 662 -28.04 8.78 -13.98
CA VAL A 662 -27.71 10.20 -14.21
C VAL A 662 -28.08 10.61 -15.63
N ARG A 663 -27.68 9.84 -16.64
CA ARG A 663 -27.98 10.13 -18.05
C ARG A 663 -29.48 10.19 -18.32
N LEU A 664 -30.27 9.31 -17.71
CA LEU A 664 -31.73 9.28 -17.83
C LEU A 664 -32.38 10.64 -17.53
N TYR A 665 -31.85 11.39 -16.55
CA TYR A 665 -32.38 12.69 -16.16
C TYR A 665 -31.60 13.87 -16.74
N VAL A 666 -30.27 13.77 -16.82
CA VAL A 666 -29.38 14.87 -17.23
C VAL A 666 -29.38 15.05 -18.74
N ASP A 667 -29.35 13.97 -19.54
CA ASP A 667 -29.30 14.11 -21.00
C ASP A 667 -30.54 14.84 -21.55
N PRO A 668 -31.78 14.50 -21.17
CA PRO A 668 -32.96 15.29 -21.57
C PRO A 668 -32.92 16.74 -21.06
N ALA A 669 -32.43 16.98 -19.84
CA ALA A 669 -32.36 18.32 -19.26
C ALA A 669 -31.36 19.23 -20.00
N LEU A 670 -30.29 18.63 -20.54
CA LEU A 670 -29.29 19.30 -21.37
C LEU A 670 -29.58 19.24 -22.87
N ASN A 671 -30.77 18.78 -23.27
CA ASN A 671 -31.17 18.59 -24.66
C ASN A 671 -30.20 17.72 -25.48
N ARG A 672 -29.61 16.71 -24.83
CA ARG A 672 -28.81 15.65 -25.46
C ARG A 672 -29.73 14.49 -25.88
N ASP A 673 -29.25 13.68 -26.81
CA ASP A 673 -29.96 12.49 -27.25
C ASP A 673 -30.19 11.52 -26.09
N ARG A 674 -31.41 11.00 -26.01
CA ARG A 674 -31.76 10.01 -24.99
C ARG A 674 -31.18 8.66 -25.37
N ASP A 675 -30.52 8.04 -24.42
CA ASP A 675 -30.11 6.66 -24.52
C ASP A 675 -31.29 5.73 -24.15
N PRO A 676 -31.84 4.94 -25.10
CA PRO A 676 -33.09 4.20 -24.91
C PRO A 676 -33.00 3.09 -23.85
N ILE A 677 -31.79 2.63 -23.51
CA ILE A 677 -31.56 1.56 -22.54
C ILE A 677 -31.21 2.10 -21.14
N SER A 678 -31.06 3.42 -20.96
CA SER A 678 -30.65 4.02 -19.68
C SER A 678 -31.56 3.63 -18.51
N LEU A 679 -32.87 3.52 -18.71
CA LEU A 679 -33.76 3.07 -17.64
C LEU A 679 -33.47 1.62 -17.26
N GLN A 680 -33.33 0.71 -18.22
CA GLN A 680 -33.03 -0.70 -17.96
C GLN A 680 -31.72 -0.83 -17.20
N GLU A 681 -30.65 -0.26 -17.74
CA GLU A 681 -29.30 -0.41 -17.18
C GLU A 681 -29.10 0.31 -15.84
N SER A 682 -30.00 1.22 -15.46
CA SER A 682 -29.97 1.87 -14.14
C SER A 682 -30.48 0.98 -12.99
N LEU A 683 -31.25 -0.07 -13.28
CA LEU A 683 -31.90 -0.87 -12.24
C LEU A 683 -30.90 -1.78 -11.52
N GLY A 684 -30.88 -1.76 -10.19
CA GLY A 684 -29.90 -2.52 -9.39
C GLY A 684 -29.93 -4.04 -9.57
N ASN A 685 -31.01 -4.62 -10.08
CA ASN A 685 -31.12 -6.05 -10.38
C ASN A 685 -30.62 -6.44 -11.78
N VAL A 686 -30.38 -5.48 -12.68
CA VAL A 686 -30.16 -5.76 -14.10
C VAL A 686 -28.82 -6.44 -14.36
N GLY A 687 -27.76 -6.05 -13.65
CA GLY A 687 -26.51 -6.77 -13.81
C GLY A 687 -26.63 -8.26 -13.38
N GLY A 688 -27.41 -8.57 -12.33
CA GLY A 688 -27.68 -9.96 -11.96
C GLY A 688 -28.49 -10.67 -13.05
N GLY A 689 -29.40 -9.94 -13.70
CA GLY A 689 -30.07 -10.35 -14.93
C GLY A 689 -29.09 -10.72 -16.06
N HIS A 690 -28.10 -9.88 -16.32
CA HIS A 690 -27.05 -10.15 -17.32
C HIS A 690 -26.25 -11.41 -16.96
N VAL A 691 -25.82 -11.58 -15.72
CA VAL A 691 -25.13 -12.82 -15.31
C VAL A 691 -25.99 -14.06 -15.56
N SER A 692 -27.29 -13.99 -15.26
CA SER A 692 -28.20 -15.11 -15.52
C SER A 692 -28.43 -15.39 -16.99
N GLN A 693 -28.55 -14.34 -17.83
CA GLN A 693 -28.80 -14.49 -19.26
C GLN A 693 -27.54 -14.84 -20.06
N GLU A 694 -26.40 -14.29 -19.66
CA GLU A 694 -25.15 -14.30 -20.42
C GLU A 694 -24.09 -15.24 -19.85
N ILE A 695 -24.23 -15.77 -18.64
CA ILE A 695 -23.25 -16.70 -18.07
C ILE A 695 -23.93 -17.98 -17.59
N LEU A 696 -24.90 -17.86 -16.67
CA LEU A 696 -25.44 -19.02 -15.96
C LEU A 696 -26.50 -19.79 -16.76
N GLY A 697 -27.32 -19.13 -17.58
CA GLY A 697 -28.46 -19.75 -18.26
C GLY A 697 -29.45 -20.42 -17.30
N ASN A 698 -29.62 -19.87 -16.09
CA ASN A 698 -30.34 -20.52 -15.00
C ASN A 698 -31.86 -20.22 -15.01
N TYR A 699 -32.65 -21.16 -14.49
CA TYR A 699 -34.11 -21.04 -14.27
C TYR A 699 -34.49 -21.12 -12.79
N GLY A 700 -33.50 -21.28 -11.90
CA GLY A 700 -33.71 -21.37 -10.47
C GLY A 700 -33.93 -20.00 -9.80
N PRO A 701 -33.86 -19.93 -8.45
CA PRO A 701 -34.17 -18.73 -7.69
C PRO A 701 -33.32 -17.53 -8.11
N MET A 702 -33.98 -16.39 -8.36
CA MET A 702 -33.33 -15.11 -8.58
C MET A 702 -33.84 -14.09 -7.55
N ILE A 703 -32.93 -13.45 -6.83
CA ILE A 703 -33.24 -12.39 -5.86
C ILE A 703 -32.10 -11.37 -5.88
N SER A 704 -32.41 -10.09 -6.04
CA SER A 704 -31.40 -9.03 -6.02
C SER A 704 -31.59 -8.16 -4.79
N PRO A 705 -30.82 -8.39 -3.71
CA PRO A 705 -30.92 -7.59 -2.51
C PRO A 705 -30.37 -6.18 -2.74
N VAL A 706 -30.92 -5.21 -2.02
CA VAL A 706 -30.44 -3.83 -1.96
C VAL A 706 -30.40 -3.44 -0.50
N ALA A 707 -29.20 -3.23 0.02
CA ALA A 707 -28.96 -2.91 1.43
C ALA A 707 -27.75 -1.99 1.63
N ALA A 708 -27.58 -1.04 0.70
CA ALA A 708 -26.46 -0.10 0.68
C ALA A 708 -25.11 -0.83 0.88
N CYS A 709 -24.27 -0.36 1.80
CA CYS A 709 -22.94 -0.91 2.07
C CYS A 709 -22.93 -2.39 2.48
N ALA A 710 -24.05 -2.94 2.97
CA ALA A 710 -24.14 -4.33 3.45
C ALA A 710 -24.70 -5.31 2.39
N THR A 711 -24.96 -4.85 1.17
CA THR A 711 -25.64 -5.65 0.12
C THR A 711 -24.94 -6.98 -0.16
N ALA A 712 -23.61 -7.03 -0.18
CA ALA A 712 -22.87 -8.27 -0.39
C ALA A 712 -23.16 -9.32 0.71
N GLY A 713 -23.25 -8.88 1.97
CA GLY A 713 -23.57 -9.76 3.10
C GLY A 713 -25.01 -10.31 3.00
N ILE A 714 -25.98 -9.45 2.67
CA ILE A 714 -27.38 -9.86 2.49
C ILE A 714 -27.55 -10.76 1.25
N SER A 715 -26.73 -10.57 0.21
CA SER A 715 -26.66 -11.48 -0.93
C SER A 715 -26.21 -12.89 -0.52
N VAL A 716 -25.17 -12.99 0.31
CA VAL A 716 -24.71 -14.27 0.86
C VAL A 716 -25.78 -14.91 1.75
N GLU A 717 -26.45 -14.14 2.61
CA GLU A 717 -27.59 -14.62 3.41
C GLU A 717 -28.71 -15.18 2.53
N ALA A 718 -29.16 -14.42 1.53
CA ALA A 718 -30.24 -14.85 0.64
C ALA A 718 -29.87 -16.14 -0.12
N ALA A 719 -28.62 -16.27 -0.57
CA ALA A 719 -28.11 -17.49 -1.21
C ALA A 719 -28.02 -18.66 -0.24
N TRP A 720 -27.49 -18.43 0.96
CA TRP A 720 -27.37 -19.43 2.02
C TRP A 720 -28.74 -20.01 2.38
N GLU A 721 -29.75 -19.15 2.58
CA GLU A 721 -31.13 -19.59 2.83
C GLU A 721 -31.68 -20.47 1.70
N LYS A 722 -31.44 -20.11 0.41
CA LYS A 722 -31.95 -20.91 -0.71
C LYS A 722 -31.30 -22.29 -0.75
N LEU A 723 -30.01 -22.38 -0.44
CA LEU A 723 -29.29 -23.65 -0.37
C LEU A 723 -29.81 -24.50 0.79
N VAL A 724 -29.84 -23.94 2.02
CA VAL A 724 -30.30 -24.62 3.23
C VAL A 724 -31.75 -25.10 3.09
N LEU A 725 -32.65 -24.27 2.57
CA LEU A 725 -34.07 -24.62 2.37
C LEU A 725 -34.31 -25.61 1.23
N GLY A 726 -33.27 -26.09 0.55
CA GLY A 726 -33.48 -27.05 -0.52
C GLY A 726 -34.00 -26.42 -1.81
N LYS A 727 -33.91 -25.10 -2.01
CA LYS A 727 -34.47 -24.40 -3.19
C LYS A 727 -33.49 -24.30 -4.37
N ALA A 728 -32.19 -24.37 -4.12
CA ALA A 728 -31.12 -24.40 -5.11
C ALA A 728 -30.01 -25.35 -4.64
N ASP A 729 -29.17 -25.84 -5.56
CA ASP A 729 -27.95 -26.60 -5.25
C ASP A 729 -26.66 -25.83 -5.57
N PHE A 730 -26.80 -24.76 -6.35
CA PHE A 730 -25.76 -23.80 -6.68
C PHE A 730 -26.34 -22.39 -6.63
N MET A 731 -25.66 -21.47 -5.96
CA MET A 731 -26.03 -20.06 -5.89
C MET A 731 -24.83 -19.19 -6.22
N VAL A 732 -25.03 -18.19 -7.06
CA VAL A 732 -24.10 -17.06 -7.20
C VAL A 732 -24.53 -15.95 -6.24
N ALA A 733 -23.61 -15.40 -5.46
CA ALA A 733 -23.87 -14.30 -4.53
C ALA A 733 -22.75 -13.27 -4.59
N GLY A 734 -23.00 -12.05 -4.12
CA GLY A 734 -22.07 -10.94 -4.24
C GLY A 734 -22.77 -9.59 -4.46
N ALA A 735 -21.96 -8.54 -4.59
CA ALA A 735 -22.46 -7.21 -4.92
C ALA A 735 -21.46 -6.38 -5.71
N PHE A 736 -21.96 -5.29 -6.28
CA PHE A 736 -21.23 -4.36 -7.13
C PHE A 736 -21.83 -2.95 -7.02
N ASP A 737 -20.97 -1.93 -7.11
CA ASP A 737 -21.32 -0.52 -7.19
C ASP A 737 -20.19 0.25 -7.92
N ASP A 738 -20.52 1.39 -8.52
CA ASP A 738 -19.59 2.21 -9.28
C ASP A 738 -19.56 3.65 -8.75
N LEU A 739 -18.48 4.36 -9.06
CA LEU A 739 -18.37 5.78 -8.80
C LEU A 739 -19.24 6.55 -9.78
N SER A 740 -19.96 7.56 -9.30
CA SER A 740 -20.55 8.58 -10.15
C SER A 740 -20.44 9.92 -9.48
N PHE A 741 -20.45 11.02 -10.24
CA PHE A 741 -20.42 12.34 -9.63
C PHE A 741 -21.65 12.58 -8.72
N ALA A 742 -22.81 12.00 -9.05
CA ALA A 742 -24.02 12.15 -8.27
C ALA A 742 -23.88 11.47 -6.89
N GLY A 743 -23.27 10.27 -6.86
CA GLY A 743 -22.92 9.59 -5.62
C GLY A 743 -21.90 10.39 -4.79
N SER A 744 -20.83 10.84 -5.43
CA SER A 744 -19.76 11.58 -4.75
C SER A 744 -20.27 12.90 -4.14
N VAL A 745 -21.08 13.68 -4.88
CA VAL A 745 -21.70 14.90 -4.34
C VAL A 745 -22.67 14.57 -3.20
N GLY A 746 -23.51 13.54 -3.36
CA GLY A 746 -24.46 13.14 -2.32
C GLY A 746 -23.79 12.69 -1.02
N PHE A 747 -22.72 11.90 -1.10
CA PHE A 747 -21.97 11.48 0.10
C PHE A 747 -21.19 12.63 0.75
N ASP A 748 -20.71 13.59 -0.03
CA ASP A 748 -20.06 14.81 0.46
C ASP A 748 -21.06 15.71 1.21
N ASP A 749 -22.27 15.91 0.67
CA ASP A 749 -23.36 16.64 1.32
C ASP A 749 -23.79 15.98 2.65
N MET A 750 -23.65 14.65 2.74
CA MET A 750 -23.88 13.87 3.97
C MET A 750 -22.71 13.93 4.97
N ALA A 751 -21.59 14.57 4.60
CA ALA A 751 -20.31 14.56 5.33
C ALA A 751 -19.83 13.13 5.66
N ALA A 752 -20.04 12.19 4.74
CA ALA A 752 -19.75 10.78 4.94
C ALA A 752 -18.36 10.38 4.40
N THR A 753 -17.96 10.98 3.27
CA THR A 753 -16.63 10.80 2.69
C THR A 753 -15.56 11.58 3.45
N ILE A 754 -14.29 11.29 3.16
CA ILE A 754 -13.15 11.99 3.74
C ILE A 754 -13.26 13.51 3.59
N ASP A 755 -12.70 14.25 4.54
CA ASP A 755 -12.34 15.66 4.36
C ASP A 755 -10.93 15.73 3.77
N ILE A 756 -10.86 15.93 2.45
CA ILE A 756 -9.58 15.91 1.70
C ILE A 756 -8.63 17.02 2.16
N ASP A 757 -9.12 18.23 2.43
CA ASP A 757 -8.29 19.37 2.83
C ASP A 757 -7.66 19.12 4.19
N THR A 758 -8.45 18.63 5.16
CA THR A 758 -7.92 18.23 6.47
C THR A 758 -6.89 17.10 6.36
N MET A 759 -7.12 16.14 5.47
CA MET A 759 -6.18 15.02 5.26
C MET A 759 -4.86 15.49 4.65
N LEU A 760 -4.90 16.29 3.59
CA LEU A 760 -3.71 16.83 2.93
C LEU A 760 -2.93 17.78 3.85
N ALA A 761 -3.62 18.67 4.56
CA ALA A 761 -3.00 19.55 5.56
C ALA A 761 -2.34 18.76 6.70
N GLY A 762 -2.90 17.60 7.04
CA GLY A 762 -2.32 16.63 7.97
C GLY A 762 -1.13 15.83 7.42
N GLY A 763 -0.71 16.08 6.18
CA GLY A 763 0.39 15.37 5.51
C GLY A 763 0.04 13.93 5.12
N ILE A 764 -1.24 13.64 4.88
CA ILE A 764 -1.72 12.29 4.54
C ILE A 764 -1.89 12.20 3.03
N SER A 765 -1.13 11.32 2.39
CA SER A 765 -1.24 11.05 0.96
C SER A 765 -2.58 10.37 0.62
N PRO A 766 -3.12 10.55 -0.61
CA PRO A 766 -4.37 9.93 -1.06
C PRO A 766 -4.44 8.42 -0.80
N SER A 767 -3.37 7.69 -1.11
CA SER A 767 -3.26 6.23 -0.93
C SER A 767 -3.40 5.78 0.54
N ARG A 768 -3.33 6.71 1.49
CA ARG A 768 -3.40 6.47 2.94
C ARG A 768 -4.59 7.17 3.61
N MET A 769 -5.49 7.78 2.84
CA MET A 769 -6.67 8.49 3.38
C MET A 769 -7.76 7.54 3.87
N SER A 770 -7.87 6.33 3.33
CA SER A 770 -8.65 5.27 3.96
C SER A 770 -7.86 4.69 5.14
N ARG A 771 -8.32 4.97 6.35
CA ARG A 771 -7.60 4.62 7.60
C ARG A 771 -8.55 4.23 8.74
N PRO A 772 -9.18 3.05 8.64
CA PRO A 772 -10.01 2.52 9.72
C PRO A 772 -9.24 2.48 11.05
N HIS A 773 -9.93 2.74 12.15
CA HIS A 773 -9.37 2.77 13.51
C HIS A 773 -8.25 3.80 13.79
N ASP A 774 -7.83 4.62 12.81
CA ASP A 774 -6.93 5.75 13.08
C ASP A 774 -7.70 6.86 13.84
N ARG A 775 -7.01 7.50 14.79
CA ARG A 775 -7.53 8.65 15.54
C ARG A 775 -7.84 9.87 14.65
N ARG A 776 -7.18 9.95 13.50
CA ARG A 776 -7.31 11.01 12.49
C ARG A 776 -8.29 10.65 11.37
N ARG A 777 -9.03 9.53 11.45
CA ARG A 777 -10.04 9.19 10.44
C ARG A 777 -11.09 10.31 10.33
N LYS A 778 -11.52 10.66 9.11
CA LYS A 778 -12.49 11.74 8.85
C LYS A 778 -13.48 11.40 7.74
N GLY A 779 -14.01 10.18 7.73
CA GLY A 779 -14.91 9.70 6.67
C GLY A 779 -14.30 8.53 5.90
N PHE A 780 -15.09 7.93 5.02
CA PHE A 780 -14.64 6.83 4.16
C PHE A 780 -14.16 7.35 2.80
N VAL A 781 -13.40 6.53 2.07
CA VAL A 781 -13.03 6.82 0.68
C VAL A 781 -13.93 6.01 -0.24
N GLU A 782 -14.67 6.68 -1.12
CA GLU A 782 -15.54 6.03 -2.11
C GLU A 782 -14.72 5.17 -3.08
N SER A 783 -15.29 4.06 -3.53
CA SER A 783 -14.64 3.14 -4.46
C SER A 783 -15.65 2.49 -5.41
N GLN A 784 -15.15 1.85 -6.47
CA GLN A 784 -15.93 1.12 -7.47
C GLN A 784 -15.41 -0.30 -7.67
N GLY A 785 -16.31 -1.17 -8.10
CA GLY A 785 -16.02 -2.54 -8.42
C GLY A 785 -17.12 -3.50 -7.97
N GLY A 786 -16.78 -4.77 -7.90
CA GLY A 786 -17.69 -5.80 -7.41
C GLY A 786 -16.99 -7.11 -7.12
N GLY A 787 -17.64 -7.95 -6.33
CA GLY A 787 -17.16 -9.28 -5.95
C GLY A 787 -18.27 -10.30 -6.08
N THR A 788 -17.91 -11.51 -6.52
CA THR A 788 -18.80 -12.66 -6.67
C THR A 788 -18.24 -13.86 -5.91
N VAL A 789 -19.11 -14.61 -5.24
CA VAL A 789 -18.83 -15.91 -4.63
C VAL A 789 -19.79 -16.96 -5.15
N LEU A 790 -19.28 -18.17 -5.34
CA LEU A 790 -20.04 -19.34 -5.77
C LEU A 790 -20.28 -20.23 -4.56
N MET A 791 -21.55 -20.49 -4.27
CA MET A 791 -21.99 -21.19 -3.06
C MET A 791 -22.71 -22.48 -3.42
N MET A 792 -22.37 -23.58 -2.74
CA MET A 792 -22.93 -24.90 -2.98
C MET A 792 -23.15 -25.66 -1.68
N ARG A 793 -23.95 -26.74 -1.73
CA ARG A 793 -23.92 -27.76 -0.67
C ARG A 793 -22.61 -28.52 -0.72
N ALA A 794 -22.00 -28.79 0.43
CA ALA A 794 -20.72 -29.48 0.53
C ALA A 794 -20.72 -30.86 -0.13
N GLU A 795 -21.78 -31.66 0.03
CA GLU A 795 -21.87 -32.98 -0.61
C GLU A 795 -21.77 -32.90 -2.13
N LYS A 796 -22.45 -31.93 -2.75
CA LYS A 796 -22.44 -31.73 -4.19
C LYS A 796 -21.10 -31.16 -4.67
N ALA A 797 -20.50 -30.25 -3.91
CA ALA A 797 -19.15 -29.74 -4.20
C ALA A 797 -18.10 -30.86 -4.18
N ILE A 798 -18.19 -31.77 -3.20
CA ILE A 798 -17.31 -32.94 -3.09
C ILE A 798 -17.56 -33.93 -4.23
N GLU A 799 -18.82 -34.20 -4.58
CA GLU A 799 -19.20 -35.04 -5.72
C GLU A 799 -18.61 -34.52 -7.04
N MET A 800 -18.61 -33.19 -7.21
CA MET A 800 -18.06 -32.52 -8.39
C MET A 800 -16.54 -32.30 -8.33
N GLY A 801 -15.89 -32.64 -7.21
CA GLY A 801 -14.44 -32.45 -7.04
C GLY A 801 -13.98 -30.99 -7.01
N LEU A 802 -14.86 -30.07 -6.61
CA LEU A 802 -14.57 -28.64 -6.61
C LEU A 802 -13.70 -28.23 -5.40
N PRO A 803 -12.90 -27.15 -5.52
CA PRO A 803 -12.21 -26.58 -4.37
C PRO A 803 -13.21 -26.09 -3.32
N ILE A 804 -12.83 -26.14 -2.04
CA ILE A 804 -13.64 -25.65 -0.93
C ILE A 804 -12.83 -24.60 -0.16
N TYR A 805 -13.06 -23.34 -0.50
CA TYR A 805 -12.33 -22.21 0.08
C TYR A 805 -12.75 -21.89 1.51
N GLY A 806 -13.98 -22.23 1.87
CA GLY A 806 -14.50 -22.01 3.20
C GLY A 806 -15.90 -22.60 3.38
N VAL A 807 -16.28 -22.81 4.64
CA VAL A 807 -17.64 -23.22 5.03
C VAL A 807 -18.37 -21.99 5.55
N ILE A 808 -19.54 -21.69 4.99
CA ILE A 808 -20.41 -20.64 5.49
C ILE A 808 -21.21 -21.22 6.64
N ALA A 809 -20.69 -21.04 7.86
CA ALA A 809 -21.32 -21.53 9.07
C ALA A 809 -22.69 -20.88 9.30
N ASN A 810 -22.82 -19.58 9.00
CA ASN A 810 -24.06 -18.83 9.19
C ASN A 810 -24.04 -17.49 8.42
N ALA A 811 -25.20 -16.93 8.07
CA ALA A 811 -25.35 -15.60 7.46
C ALA A 811 -26.71 -14.96 7.84
N TRP A 812 -26.69 -13.75 8.42
CA TRP A 812 -27.86 -13.08 9.03
C TRP A 812 -27.80 -11.57 8.81
N SER A 813 -28.97 -10.92 8.76
CA SER A 813 -29.11 -9.46 8.79
C SER A 813 -30.07 -8.99 9.88
N PHE A 814 -29.85 -7.76 10.37
CA PHE A 814 -30.56 -7.20 11.52
C PHE A 814 -30.93 -5.73 11.30
N GLY A 815 -32.05 -5.31 11.89
CA GLY A 815 -32.36 -3.89 12.06
C GLY A 815 -31.85 -3.37 13.41
N ASP A 816 -31.61 -2.05 13.49
CA ASP A 816 -31.00 -1.41 14.67
C ASP A 816 -32.02 -0.82 15.67
N GLY A 817 -33.32 -0.89 15.34
CA GLY A 817 -34.40 -0.30 16.14
C GLY A 817 -34.78 1.13 15.70
N VAL A 818 -35.50 1.84 16.57
CA VAL A 818 -36.04 3.18 16.24
C VAL A 818 -34.94 4.25 16.37
N SER A 819 -34.65 4.96 15.27
CA SER A 819 -33.68 6.06 15.20
C SER A 819 -34.19 7.17 14.25
N GLN A 820 -33.70 8.40 14.43
CA GLN A 820 -33.96 9.53 13.53
C GLN A 820 -32.87 9.73 12.47
N SER A 821 -31.77 8.96 12.55
CA SER A 821 -30.64 9.06 11.63
C SER A 821 -30.47 7.75 10.88
N ILE A 822 -30.86 7.75 9.60
CA ILE A 822 -30.69 6.60 8.69
C ILE A 822 -29.22 6.19 8.49
N PRO A 823 -28.23 7.09 8.32
CA PRO A 823 -26.84 6.67 8.08
C PRO A 823 -26.09 6.28 9.37
N ALA A 824 -26.72 6.39 10.54
CA ALA A 824 -26.04 6.03 11.79
C ALA A 824 -25.98 4.50 11.91
N PRO A 825 -24.79 3.90 12.12
CA PRO A 825 -24.68 2.47 12.37
C PRO A 825 -25.24 2.13 13.76
N GLY A 826 -25.86 0.96 13.91
CA GLY A 826 -26.32 0.46 15.20
C GLY A 826 -25.68 -0.85 15.64
N LEU A 827 -26.35 -1.52 16.58
CA LEU A 827 -25.85 -2.68 17.31
C LEU A 827 -26.67 -3.95 17.05
N GLY A 828 -27.56 -3.95 16.04
CA GLY A 828 -28.48 -5.06 15.77
C GLY A 828 -27.76 -6.41 15.61
N MET A 829 -26.56 -6.40 15.01
CA MET A 829 -25.74 -7.60 14.81
C MET A 829 -25.20 -8.24 16.10
N LEU A 830 -25.33 -7.60 17.28
CA LEU A 830 -24.90 -8.18 18.55
C LEU A 830 -25.83 -9.29 19.08
N THR A 831 -27.07 -9.38 18.57
CA THR A 831 -28.05 -10.40 18.97
C THR A 831 -27.75 -11.74 18.32
#